data_AF-A0A7C1X782-F1
#
_entry.id   AF-A0A7C1X782-F1
#
_cell.length_a   1.000
_cell.length_b   1.000
_cell.length_c   1.000
_cell.angle_alpha   90.00
_cell.angle_beta   90.00
_cell.angle_gamma   90.00
#
_symmetry.space_group_name_H-M   'P 1'
#
loop_
_entity.id
_entity.type
_entity.pdbx_description
1 polymer ?
#
loop_
_entity_poly.entity_id
_entity_poly.type
_entity_poly.pdbx_seq_one_letter_code
_entity_poly.pdbx_strand_id
1 'polypeptide(L)'
;MRRLVLAATLTMLLLVTPPQVRASELLVCPECPLRDIQEAIATAPVGATIRVRGGVYAGPVVVDRPLTLYGENWPAIDGGGQGTVLHVAAPDVRVEGFIVRGSGTNHDREDTGILVTAPRAQIVGNQVLDSLFGIQLLNAPDGLVKGNLVVGKPLPEPQRGDGIKLWYSPRAQILNNHVRDSRDVIVWYSDQTLLRGNVVERGRYGLHFMYSSDSLVEQNVLRDNSVGIYLMYGARQIVRNNVFFHNRGPSGYGLAIKETDGVVAEANLMLRNRVGLYIDNSPISEGVINHITGNWIAYNDVGLLISPATRSNLITGNTLLENLEQAAPQGGGTLDHITWAESGRGNFWSDYAGYDADRNGIGDLPYQNRALSSILTDRSPLLAFFRFSLVASALDLATRAVPLFQPAPRFTDPAPLVQPTPLPELPWSVSPPSRTDAFLSLALLTAAALPFLFALRGSPRFALAQAAKAPRASAPVVLASTAPSTATAACTVTDAAVVQVHGLTKRFGDRLVLDNVSFSVRPGEAVALWGPNGAGKTTILRCLLGRTAYTGTVTVFGHSPLQDGPAVRAQIGYVPQQLPLLDLTVGELLTTVARLRGEPLERAWERLGVFGLQHTWHQPVRTLSGGMQQRLALALATIGDPPLLLLDEPTANLDATAREELLAALRQLREAGRTIIFASHRPDDVWRLATRVLRLEAGRVVAESRAAALPVRHDIHQSLILELDADALQPATHLLTAHGFAVYREDQRLRVLVPPQRKAEPFFLLARLGIQVRDFQLEVTDGW
;
A
#
# COMPACT_ATOMS: atom_id res chain seq x y z
N MET A 1 69.82 36.71 17.28
CA MET A 1 69.73 35.34 17.86
C MET A 1 68.38 35.01 18.54
N ARG A 2 67.26 35.71 18.25
CA ARG A 2 65.92 35.38 18.81
C ARG A 2 64.90 34.81 17.82
N ARG A 3 65.24 34.70 16.52
CA ARG A 3 64.35 34.13 15.49
C ARG A 3 64.66 32.68 15.09
N LEU A 4 65.82 32.14 15.47
CA LEU A 4 66.20 30.75 15.17
C LEU A 4 65.77 29.73 16.24
N VAL A 5 65.47 30.18 17.47
CA VAL A 5 65.02 29.28 18.56
C VAL A 5 63.52 29.00 18.50
N LEU A 6 62.71 29.89 17.89
CA LEU A 6 61.27 29.66 17.71
C LEU A 6 60.94 28.72 16.54
N ALA A 7 61.80 28.63 15.52
CA ALA A 7 61.58 27.73 14.39
C ALA A 7 61.86 26.26 14.79
N ALA A 8 62.87 26.01 15.63
CA ALA A 8 63.21 24.66 16.09
C ALA A 8 62.19 24.07 17.08
N THR A 9 61.44 24.92 17.81
CA THR A 9 60.39 24.46 18.74
C THR A 9 59.04 24.22 18.05
N LEU A 10 58.78 24.84 16.89
CA LEU A 10 57.54 24.63 16.14
C LEU A 10 57.61 23.41 15.21
N THR A 11 58.79 22.99 14.76
CA THR A 11 58.94 21.76 13.93
C THR A 11 58.95 20.48 14.78
N MET A 12 59.24 20.57 16.08
CA MET A 12 59.22 19.43 17.00
C MET A 12 57.82 19.15 17.58
N LEU A 13 56.86 20.06 17.40
CA LEU A 13 55.47 19.91 17.87
C LEU A 13 54.50 19.37 16.80
N LEU A 14 54.99 19.10 15.58
CA LEU A 14 54.21 18.60 14.44
C LEU A 14 54.48 17.13 14.07
N LEU A 15 55.17 16.40 14.96
CA LEU A 15 55.44 14.95 14.82
C LEU A 15 54.90 14.14 16.01
N VAL A 16 53.90 14.66 16.73
CA VAL A 16 53.05 13.80 17.57
C VAL A 16 52.04 13.13 16.65
N THR A 17 52.48 12.07 15.98
CA THR A 17 51.55 11.04 15.51
C THR A 17 50.67 10.66 16.70
N PRO A 18 49.33 10.71 16.61
CA PRO A 18 48.51 10.17 17.67
C PRO A 18 48.99 8.74 17.95
N PRO A 19 49.06 8.31 19.22
CA PRO A 19 49.46 6.94 19.50
C PRO A 19 48.57 6.04 18.65
N GLN A 20 49.17 5.27 17.75
CA GLN A 20 48.50 4.13 17.16
C GLN A 20 48.12 3.25 18.35
N VAL A 21 46.89 3.42 18.84
CA VAL A 21 46.24 2.40 19.64
C VAL A 21 46.28 1.19 18.73
N ARG A 22 47.22 0.27 18.97
CA ARG A 22 47.19 -1.04 18.35
C ARG A 22 45.87 -1.61 18.80
N ALA A 23 44.85 -1.55 17.92
CA ALA A 23 43.60 -2.24 18.14
C ALA A 23 44.00 -3.69 18.42
N SER A 24 43.75 -4.15 19.65
CA SER A 24 44.03 -5.52 20.02
C SER A 24 43.23 -6.42 19.08
N GLU A 25 43.92 -7.23 18.31
CA GLU A 25 43.31 -8.17 17.38
C GLU A 25 43.08 -9.50 18.11
N LEU A 26 41.83 -9.95 18.21
CA LEU A 26 41.48 -11.28 18.70
C LEU A 26 41.18 -12.17 17.49
N LEU A 27 41.71 -13.40 17.50
CA LEU A 27 41.50 -14.37 16.44
C LEU A 27 40.54 -15.47 16.90
N VAL A 28 39.45 -15.66 16.17
CA VAL A 28 38.47 -16.74 16.37
C VAL A 28 38.56 -17.71 15.19
N CYS A 29 38.79 -18.99 15.48
CA CYS A 29 38.77 -20.04 14.47
C CYS A 29 38.44 -21.41 15.10
N PRO A 30 37.95 -22.41 14.34
CA PRO A 30 37.61 -23.71 14.89
C PRO A 30 38.79 -24.41 15.58
N GLU A 31 40.01 -24.17 15.09
CA GLU A 31 41.26 -24.73 15.62
C GLU A 31 41.98 -23.80 16.61
N CYS A 32 41.46 -22.60 16.85
CA CYS A 32 42.08 -21.59 17.72
C CYS A 32 41.78 -21.87 19.20
N PRO A 33 42.55 -21.27 20.13
CA PRO A 33 42.19 -21.28 21.55
C PRO A 33 40.81 -20.66 21.81
N LEU A 34 40.51 -19.58 21.10
CA LEU A 34 39.21 -18.90 21.12
C LEU A 34 38.38 -19.37 19.92
N ARG A 35 37.30 -20.10 20.21
CA ARG A 35 36.47 -20.77 19.18
C ARG A 35 35.08 -20.16 19.04
N ASP A 36 34.63 -19.46 20.07
CA ASP A 36 33.30 -18.88 20.13
C ASP A 36 33.34 -17.36 19.90
N ILE A 37 32.44 -16.85 19.06
CA ILE A 37 32.39 -15.43 18.72
C ILE A 37 31.87 -14.61 19.92
N GLN A 38 30.91 -15.13 20.69
CA GLN A 38 30.34 -14.42 21.83
C GLN A 38 31.36 -14.28 22.97
N GLU A 39 32.14 -15.32 23.24
CA GLU A 39 33.26 -15.31 24.18
C GLU A 39 34.34 -14.29 23.75
N ALA A 40 34.65 -14.24 22.46
CA ALA A 40 35.58 -13.26 21.92
C ALA A 40 35.09 -11.83 22.10
N ILE A 41 33.80 -11.60 21.85
CA ILE A 41 33.16 -10.30 22.09
C ILE A 41 33.29 -9.94 23.56
N ALA A 42 32.92 -10.84 24.48
CA ALA A 42 32.91 -10.61 25.93
C ALA A 42 34.28 -10.22 26.51
N THR A 43 35.37 -10.72 25.91
CA THR A 43 36.74 -10.49 26.37
C THR A 43 37.48 -9.38 25.60
N ALA A 44 36.95 -8.93 24.47
CA ALA A 44 37.55 -7.88 23.66
C ALA A 44 37.45 -6.50 24.33
N PRO A 45 38.54 -5.71 24.37
CA PRO A 45 38.46 -4.33 24.81
C PRO A 45 37.72 -3.46 23.79
N VAL A 46 37.21 -2.32 24.24
CA VAL A 46 36.52 -1.35 23.36
C VAL A 46 37.45 -0.89 22.23
N GLY A 47 36.93 -0.92 21.00
CA GLY A 47 37.68 -0.58 19.79
C GLY A 47 38.55 -1.71 19.23
N ALA A 48 38.52 -2.90 19.83
CA ALA A 48 39.24 -4.07 19.31
C ALA A 48 38.72 -4.53 17.94
N THR A 49 39.56 -5.29 17.24
CA THR A 49 39.15 -6.03 16.04
C THR A 49 39.10 -7.53 16.36
N ILE A 50 37.96 -8.15 16.16
CA ILE A 50 37.78 -9.60 16.25
C ILE A 50 37.79 -10.15 14.83
N ARG A 51 38.86 -10.86 14.47
CA ARG A 51 39.00 -11.54 13.20
C ARG A 51 38.50 -12.98 13.32
N VAL A 52 37.49 -13.34 12.54
CA VAL A 52 36.88 -14.67 12.53
C VAL A 52 37.24 -15.36 11.22
N ARG A 53 37.89 -16.53 11.28
CA ARG A 53 38.23 -17.31 10.09
C ARG A 53 37.05 -18.16 9.62
N GLY A 54 37.06 -18.54 8.34
CA GLY A 54 36.06 -19.42 7.74
C GLY A 54 35.72 -20.64 8.61
N GLY A 55 34.42 -20.87 8.78
CA GLY A 55 33.85 -21.85 9.70
C GLY A 55 32.35 -21.61 9.87
N VAL A 56 31.67 -22.48 10.61
CA VAL A 56 30.27 -22.29 11.00
C VAL A 56 30.22 -22.09 12.51
N TYR A 57 29.59 -21.00 12.92
CA TYR A 57 29.47 -20.55 14.30
C TYR A 57 28.00 -20.46 14.68
N ALA A 58 27.67 -20.87 15.90
CA ALA A 58 26.31 -20.82 16.38
C ALA A 58 25.90 -19.36 16.68
N GLY A 59 24.72 -18.97 16.19
CA GLY A 59 23.98 -17.82 16.70
C GLY A 59 23.08 -18.21 17.90
N PRO A 60 22.48 -17.23 18.59
CA PRO A 60 22.57 -15.80 18.34
C PRO A 60 23.90 -15.18 18.82
N VAL A 61 24.37 -14.15 18.12
CA VAL A 61 25.52 -13.34 18.53
C VAL A 61 25.06 -11.93 18.86
N VAL A 62 25.48 -11.38 20.00
CA VAL A 62 25.19 -10.02 20.45
C VAL A 62 26.47 -9.23 20.59
N VAL A 63 26.60 -8.13 19.84
CA VAL A 63 27.70 -7.17 19.90
C VAL A 63 27.25 -5.98 20.76
N ASP A 64 27.61 -6.04 22.04
CA ASP A 64 27.21 -5.13 23.13
C ASP A 64 28.27 -4.08 23.49
N ARG A 65 29.38 -4.03 22.77
CA ARG A 65 30.44 -3.02 22.94
C ARG A 65 31.00 -2.54 21.59
N PRO A 66 31.52 -1.30 21.50
CA PRO A 66 32.09 -0.79 20.24
C PRO A 66 33.31 -1.62 19.82
N LEU A 67 33.26 -2.25 18.65
CA LEU A 67 34.34 -3.08 18.09
C LEU A 67 34.16 -3.31 16.59
N THR A 68 35.19 -3.86 15.94
CA THR A 68 35.09 -4.38 14.57
C THR A 68 35.05 -5.91 14.59
N LEU A 69 34.01 -6.50 14.02
CA LEU A 69 33.89 -7.92 13.74
C LEU A 69 34.18 -8.14 12.26
N TYR A 70 35.30 -8.80 11.95
CA TYR A 70 35.82 -8.99 10.59
C TYR A 70 35.91 -10.48 10.24
N GLY A 71 35.22 -10.87 9.18
CA GLY A 71 35.18 -12.23 8.65
C GLY A 71 36.22 -12.43 7.55
N GLU A 72 37.13 -13.38 7.78
CA GLU A 72 38.11 -13.82 6.80
C GLU A 72 37.65 -15.13 6.16
N ASN A 73 37.51 -15.17 4.84
CA ASN A 73 37.00 -16.32 4.08
C ASN A 73 35.56 -16.71 4.44
N TRP A 74 34.68 -15.70 4.60
CA TRP A 74 33.23 -15.88 4.74
C TRP A 74 32.79 -16.84 5.87
N PRO A 75 33.19 -16.62 7.13
CA PRO A 75 32.61 -17.35 8.26
C PRO A 75 31.08 -17.20 8.30
N ALA A 76 30.40 -18.28 8.64
CA ALA A 76 28.94 -18.33 8.75
C ALA A 76 28.48 -18.26 10.20
N ILE A 77 27.64 -17.29 10.54
CA ILE A 77 26.86 -17.27 11.79
C ILE A 77 25.49 -17.86 11.46
N ASP A 78 25.16 -18.99 12.08
CA ASP A 78 23.96 -19.77 11.80
C ASP A 78 23.00 -19.74 12.99
N GLY A 79 21.82 -19.14 12.80
CA GLY A 79 20.77 -19.04 13.82
C GLY A 79 19.95 -20.32 14.01
N GLY A 80 20.18 -21.38 13.22
CA GLY A 80 19.49 -22.66 13.36
C GLY A 80 17.98 -22.61 13.08
N GLY A 81 17.51 -21.56 12.40
CA GLY A 81 16.10 -21.35 12.10
C GLY A 81 15.29 -20.76 13.26
N GLN A 82 15.94 -20.10 14.23
CA GLN A 82 15.28 -19.51 15.39
C GLN A 82 15.77 -18.09 15.67
N GLY A 83 14.83 -17.18 15.97
CA GLY A 83 15.16 -15.84 16.47
C GLY A 83 15.98 -14.98 15.51
N THR A 84 16.60 -13.95 16.09
CA THR A 84 17.54 -13.07 15.41
C THR A 84 18.96 -13.64 15.48
N VAL A 85 19.70 -13.60 14.37
CA VAL A 85 21.01 -14.28 14.24
C VAL A 85 22.15 -13.43 14.80
N LEU A 86 22.20 -12.14 14.43
CA LEU A 86 23.22 -11.19 14.89
C LEU A 86 22.56 -9.89 15.35
N HIS A 87 22.83 -9.46 16.58
CA HIS A 87 22.34 -8.21 17.16
C HIS A 87 23.49 -7.26 17.47
N VAL A 88 23.53 -6.12 16.79
CA VAL A 88 24.43 -5.00 17.07
C VAL A 88 23.73 -4.03 18.01
N ALA A 89 24.09 -4.10 19.30
CA ALA A 89 23.48 -3.34 20.38
C ALA A 89 24.34 -2.15 20.85
N ALA A 90 25.59 -2.04 20.39
CA ALA A 90 26.50 -0.95 20.73
C ALA A 90 26.79 -0.01 19.56
N PRO A 91 27.10 1.27 19.84
CA PRO A 91 27.46 2.22 18.80
C PRO A 91 28.85 1.91 18.20
N ASP A 92 29.11 2.48 17.03
CA ASP A 92 30.43 2.43 16.37
C ASP A 92 30.93 0.99 16.12
N VAL A 93 30.01 0.04 16.00
CA VAL A 93 30.30 -1.35 15.65
C VAL A 93 30.42 -1.50 14.13
N ARG A 94 31.43 -2.22 13.67
CA ARG A 94 31.57 -2.63 12.27
C ARG A 94 31.43 -4.14 12.15
N VAL A 95 30.58 -4.62 11.23
CA VAL A 95 30.44 -6.04 10.88
C VAL A 95 30.73 -6.20 9.40
N GLU A 96 31.73 -7.01 9.07
CA GLU A 96 32.20 -7.16 7.69
C GLU A 96 32.62 -8.58 7.32
N GLY A 97 32.25 -9.04 6.12
CA GLY A 97 32.75 -10.28 5.54
C GLY A 97 32.11 -11.57 6.07
N PHE A 98 30.89 -11.51 6.62
CA PHE A 98 30.17 -12.67 7.16
C PHE A 98 29.10 -13.21 6.23
N ILE A 99 28.85 -14.51 6.34
CA ILE A 99 27.55 -15.10 6.00
C ILE A 99 26.71 -15.10 7.28
N VAL A 100 25.53 -14.51 7.26
CA VAL A 100 24.58 -14.54 8.38
C VAL A 100 23.32 -15.22 7.89
N ARG A 101 22.92 -16.34 8.50
CA ARG A 101 21.82 -17.15 7.97
C ARG A 101 20.98 -17.84 9.03
N GLY A 102 19.82 -18.34 8.59
CA GLY A 102 18.99 -19.22 9.41
C GLY A 102 18.27 -18.45 10.53
N SER A 103 17.71 -17.28 10.24
CA SER A 103 16.83 -16.61 11.20
C SER A 103 15.57 -17.45 11.44
N GLY A 104 14.81 -17.13 12.49
CA GLY A 104 13.47 -17.66 12.70
C GLY A 104 12.44 -17.12 11.70
N THR A 105 11.18 -17.50 11.92
CA THR A 105 10.03 -17.18 11.05
C THR A 105 8.93 -16.42 11.78
N ASN A 106 9.21 -15.85 12.96
CA ASN A 106 8.21 -15.11 13.72
C ASN A 106 8.10 -13.65 13.23
N HIS A 107 6.93 -13.28 12.69
CA HIS A 107 6.65 -11.91 12.24
C HIS A 107 6.43 -10.92 13.38
N ASP A 108 5.95 -11.35 14.54
CA ASP A 108 5.67 -10.46 15.68
C ASP A 108 6.97 -10.01 16.36
N ARG A 109 7.96 -10.90 16.44
CA ARG A 109 9.31 -10.60 16.93
C ARG A 109 10.22 -10.00 15.87
N GLU A 110 9.80 -10.06 14.62
CA GLU A 110 10.59 -9.73 13.43
C GLU A 110 11.95 -10.44 13.43
N ASP A 111 11.95 -11.78 13.44
CA ASP A 111 13.19 -12.57 13.45
C ASP A 111 14.14 -12.15 12.31
N THR A 112 15.33 -11.65 12.66
CA THR A 112 16.20 -10.91 11.73
C THR A 112 17.56 -11.58 11.52
N GLY A 113 18.13 -11.47 10.32
CA GLY A 113 19.53 -11.81 10.09
C GLY A 113 20.47 -10.92 10.90
N ILE A 114 20.51 -9.62 10.57
CA ILE A 114 21.29 -8.60 11.31
C ILE A 114 20.37 -7.51 11.85
N LEU A 115 20.19 -7.46 13.16
CA LEU A 115 19.47 -6.40 13.87
C LEU A 115 20.46 -5.37 14.41
N VAL A 116 20.20 -4.08 14.17
CA VAL A 116 21.01 -2.95 14.65
C VAL A 116 20.10 -2.03 15.46
N THR A 117 20.45 -1.81 16.73
CA THR A 117 19.69 -0.94 17.65
C THR A 117 20.52 0.19 18.24
N ALA A 118 21.64 0.52 17.61
CA ALA A 118 22.59 1.52 18.08
C ALA A 118 23.15 2.38 16.93
N PRO A 119 23.54 3.64 17.21
CA PRO A 119 23.93 4.58 16.18
C PRO A 119 25.31 4.27 15.58
N ARG A 120 25.55 4.79 14.36
CA ARG A 120 26.85 4.73 13.66
C ARG A 120 27.40 3.32 13.40
N ALA A 121 26.54 2.31 13.46
CA ALA A 121 26.91 0.95 13.09
C ALA A 121 27.20 0.85 11.59
N GLN A 122 28.15 0.01 11.21
CA GLN A 122 28.58 -0.21 9.83
C GLN A 122 28.44 -1.69 9.48
N ILE A 123 27.45 -2.03 8.65
CA ILE A 123 27.21 -3.38 8.14
C ILE A 123 27.69 -3.43 6.69
N VAL A 124 28.87 -4.00 6.45
CA VAL A 124 29.60 -3.85 5.19
C VAL A 124 29.98 -5.20 4.57
N GLY A 125 29.60 -5.45 3.31
CA GLY A 125 30.13 -6.60 2.58
C GLY A 125 29.73 -7.95 3.15
N ASN A 126 28.54 -8.08 3.73
CA ASN A 126 28.02 -9.34 4.29
C ASN A 126 27.03 -10.02 3.34
N GLN A 127 26.81 -11.31 3.55
CA GLN A 127 25.77 -12.10 2.89
C GLN A 127 24.73 -12.53 3.93
N VAL A 128 23.57 -11.87 3.94
CA VAL A 128 22.45 -12.21 4.82
C VAL A 128 21.48 -13.10 4.04
N LEU A 129 21.44 -14.38 4.38
CA LEU A 129 20.75 -15.42 3.62
C LEU A 129 19.67 -16.08 4.49
N ASP A 130 18.64 -16.66 3.88
CA ASP A 130 17.60 -17.41 4.59
C ASP A 130 17.08 -16.68 5.84
N SER A 131 16.83 -15.38 5.70
CA SER A 131 16.41 -14.51 6.80
C SER A 131 14.99 -14.00 6.55
N LEU A 132 14.13 -14.04 7.57
CA LEU A 132 12.76 -13.53 7.46
C LEU A 132 12.83 -12.02 7.23
N PHE A 133 13.50 -11.31 8.14
CA PHE A 133 13.95 -9.94 7.96
C PHE A 133 15.47 -9.93 7.76
N GLY A 134 15.98 -9.21 6.76
CA GLY A 134 17.41 -9.24 6.42
C GLY A 134 18.26 -8.39 7.37
N ILE A 135 18.33 -7.09 7.10
CA ILE A 135 19.07 -6.11 7.92
C ILE A 135 18.10 -5.06 8.43
N GLN A 136 18.00 -4.91 9.75
CA GLN A 136 17.14 -3.90 10.37
C GLN A 136 17.96 -2.89 11.16
N LEU A 137 17.70 -1.60 10.93
CA LEU A 137 18.18 -0.48 11.74
C LEU A 137 16.98 0.11 12.46
N LEU A 138 16.90 -0.13 13.77
CA LEU A 138 15.80 0.34 14.64
C LEU A 138 16.37 1.34 15.64
N ASN A 139 15.97 2.62 15.54
CA ASN A 139 16.53 3.72 16.34
C ASN A 139 18.07 3.82 16.21
N ALA A 140 18.59 3.60 15.01
CA ALA A 140 20.02 3.52 14.72
C ALA A 140 20.45 4.62 13.72
N PRO A 141 20.52 5.90 14.16
CA PRO A 141 20.89 6.98 13.27
C PRO A 141 22.34 6.87 12.79
N ASP A 142 22.62 7.50 11.65
CA ASP A 142 23.96 7.58 11.06
C ASP A 142 24.58 6.20 10.71
N GLY A 143 23.74 5.16 10.58
CA GLY A 143 24.16 3.82 10.22
C GLY A 143 24.55 3.69 8.75
N LEU A 144 25.51 2.81 8.45
CA LEU A 144 25.95 2.50 7.10
C LEU A 144 25.66 1.03 6.78
N VAL A 145 24.85 0.78 5.75
CA VAL A 145 24.62 -0.56 5.19
C VAL A 145 25.16 -0.56 3.77
N LYS A 146 26.31 -1.20 3.55
CA LYS A 146 27.04 -1.09 2.27
C LYS A 146 27.49 -2.42 1.69
N GLY A 147 27.23 -2.65 0.40
CA GLY A 147 27.81 -3.78 -0.32
C GLY A 147 27.34 -5.14 0.16
N ASN A 148 26.19 -5.22 0.83
CA ASN A 148 25.66 -6.49 1.33
C ASN A 148 24.78 -7.18 0.29
N LEU A 149 24.78 -8.50 0.30
CA LEU A 149 23.77 -9.33 -0.36
C LEU A 149 22.72 -9.74 0.67
N VAL A 150 21.46 -9.46 0.41
CA VAL A 150 20.34 -9.87 1.26
C VAL A 150 19.36 -10.73 0.46
N VAL A 151 19.17 -11.96 0.91
CA VAL A 151 18.25 -12.93 0.30
C VAL A 151 17.27 -13.42 1.35
N GLY A 152 15.99 -13.12 1.14
CA GLY A 152 14.92 -13.52 2.06
C GLY A 152 14.69 -15.04 2.08
N LYS A 153 13.90 -15.51 3.06
CA LYS A 153 13.42 -16.90 3.10
C LYS A 153 12.58 -17.25 1.85
N PRO A 154 12.59 -18.52 1.39
CA PRO A 154 11.81 -18.97 0.23
C PRO A 154 10.31 -19.10 0.55
N LEU A 155 9.69 -17.97 0.88
CA LEU A 155 8.27 -17.85 1.23
C LEU A 155 7.49 -17.15 0.10
N PRO A 156 6.17 -17.35 0.01
CA PRO A 156 5.30 -16.53 -0.84
C PRO A 156 5.42 -15.03 -0.50
N GLU A 157 5.30 -14.14 -1.49
CA GLU A 157 5.49 -12.69 -1.33
C GLU A 157 4.79 -12.09 -0.08
N PRO A 158 3.51 -12.40 0.24
CA PRO A 158 2.84 -11.83 1.41
C PRO A 158 3.42 -12.27 2.76
N GLN A 159 4.14 -13.38 2.80
CA GLN A 159 4.72 -13.97 4.02
C GLN A 159 6.19 -13.61 4.20
N ARG A 160 6.86 -13.05 3.19
CA ARG A 160 8.24 -12.59 3.31
C ARG A 160 8.31 -11.42 4.30
N GLY A 161 9.41 -11.32 5.04
CA GLY A 161 9.77 -10.10 5.77
C GLY A 161 10.60 -9.17 4.90
N ASP A 162 11.02 -8.06 5.49
CA ASP A 162 11.69 -6.97 4.76
C ASP A 162 13.19 -7.26 4.60
N GLY A 163 13.75 -6.94 3.43
CA GLY A 163 15.15 -7.18 3.15
C GLY A 163 16.03 -6.22 3.93
N ILE A 164 15.76 -4.92 3.80
CA ILE A 164 16.40 -3.88 4.61
C ILE A 164 15.32 -2.98 5.18
N LYS A 165 15.35 -2.69 6.47
CA LYS A 165 14.37 -1.82 7.13
C LYS A 165 15.05 -0.76 7.97
N LEU A 166 14.71 0.51 7.71
CA LEU A 166 15.03 1.65 8.55
C LEU A 166 13.79 2.09 9.31
N TRP A 167 13.91 2.17 10.63
CA TRP A 167 12.87 2.65 11.53
C TRP A 167 13.49 3.68 12.48
N TYR A 168 13.05 4.94 12.41
CA TYR A 168 13.59 6.04 13.24
C TYR A 168 15.13 6.13 13.19
N SER A 169 15.69 5.98 11.99
CA SER A 169 17.14 5.90 11.76
C SER A 169 17.58 6.96 10.75
N PRO A 170 17.50 8.26 11.11
CA PRO A 170 17.84 9.35 10.21
C PRO A 170 19.32 9.34 9.82
N ARG A 171 19.64 9.93 8.67
CA ARG A 171 20.99 10.04 8.09
C ARG A 171 21.66 8.68 7.81
N ALA A 172 20.90 7.60 7.81
CA ALA A 172 21.39 6.29 7.42
C ALA A 172 21.73 6.25 5.91
N GLN A 173 22.74 5.47 5.56
CA GLN A 173 23.24 5.32 4.20
C GLN A 173 23.13 3.86 3.75
N ILE A 174 22.35 3.62 2.70
CA ILE A 174 22.14 2.30 2.09
C ILE A 174 22.80 2.31 0.72
N LEU A 175 24.00 1.73 0.62
CA LEU A 175 24.88 1.91 -0.53
C LEU A 175 25.27 0.59 -1.20
N ASN A 176 25.06 0.45 -2.50
CA ASN A 176 25.55 -0.67 -3.31
C ASN A 176 25.14 -2.06 -2.78
N ASN A 177 23.98 -2.18 -2.14
CA ASN A 177 23.47 -3.47 -1.67
C ASN A 177 22.68 -4.18 -2.77
N HIS A 178 22.67 -5.51 -2.75
CA HIS A 178 21.79 -6.33 -3.58
C HIS A 178 20.77 -7.01 -2.69
N VAL A 179 19.51 -6.61 -2.81
CA VAL A 179 18.38 -7.18 -2.06
C VAL A 179 17.50 -7.95 -3.03
N ARG A 180 17.19 -9.20 -2.72
CA ARG A 180 16.34 -10.04 -3.57
C ARG A 180 15.49 -11.01 -2.77
N ASP A 181 14.35 -11.38 -3.35
CA ASP A 181 13.45 -12.39 -2.78
C ASP A 181 12.98 -12.05 -1.35
N SER A 182 12.87 -10.75 -1.04
CA SER A 182 12.32 -10.20 0.20
C SER A 182 10.97 -9.51 -0.08
N ARG A 183 10.29 -9.02 0.97
CA ARG A 183 9.06 -8.25 0.80
C ARG A 183 9.39 -6.83 0.35
N ASP A 184 10.04 -6.03 1.19
CA ASP A 184 10.32 -4.62 0.90
C ASP A 184 11.75 -4.22 1.29
N VAL A 185 12.24 -3.11 0.74
CA VAL A 185 13.23 -2.25 1.41
C VAL A 185 12.52 -1.02 1.95
N ILE A 186 12.55 -0.81 3.25
CA ILE A 186 11.70 0.15 3.96
C ILE A 186 12.52 1.29 4.56
N VAL A 187 12.02 2.52 4.39
CA VAL A 187 12.51 3.75 5.01
C VAL A 187 11.35 4.45 5.72
N TRP A 188 11.20 4.20 7.02
CA TRP A 188 10.12 4.77 7.83
C TRP A 188 10.65 5.71 8.90
N TYR A 189 10.03 6.88 9.03
CA TYR A 189 10.38 7.91 10.03
C TYR A 189 11.90 8.22 10.06
N SER A 190 12.54 8.19 8.89
CA SER A 190 14.00 8.26 8.77
C SER A 190 14.37 9.31 7.74
N ASP A 191 14.63 10.53 8.23
CA ASP A 191 14.95 11.67 7.38
C ASP A 191 16.42 11.69 6.95
N GLN A 192 16.72 12.46 5.90
CA GLN A 192 18.08 12.74 5.42
C GLN A 192 18.85 11.47 5.01
N THR A 193 18.15 10.46 4.51
CA THR A 193 18.77 9.18 4.12
C THR A 193 19.39 9.25 2.73
N LEU A 194 20.44 8.44 2.51
CA LEU A 194 21.07 8.27 1.20
C LEU A 194 20.91 6.83 0.74
N LEU A 195 20.22 6.63 -0.38
CA LEU A 195 20.06 5.32 -1.02
C LEU A 195 20.69 5.38 -2.41
N ARG A 196 21.89 4.79 -2.56
CA ARG A 196 22.66 4.87 -3.80
C ARG A 196 23.15 3.52 -4.31
N GLY A 197 23.02 3.27 -5.60
CA GLY A 197 23.67 2.13 -6.27
C GLY A 197 23.11 0.76 -5.89
N ASN A 198 21.95 0.70 -5.22
CA ASN A 198 21.37 -0.56 -4.77
C ASN A 198 20.64 -1.27 -5.92
N VAL A 199 20.67 -2.60 -5.90
CA VAL A 199 19.86 -3.45 -6.78
C VAL A 199 18.79 -4.11 -5.92
N VAL A 200 17.51 -3.86 -6.23
CA VAL A 200 16.38 -4.49 -5.54
C VAL A 200 15.48 -5.19 -6.53
N GLU A 201 15.27 -6.50 -6.34
CA GLU A 201 14.54 -7.32 -7.28
C GLU A 201 13.63 -8.38 -6.65
N ARG A 202 12.55 -8.72 -7.36
CA ARG A 202 11.58 -9.77 -6.96
C ARG A 202 10.97 -9.56 -5.57
N GLY A 203 10.77 -8.29 -5.19
CA GLY A 203 10.03 -7.88 -4.00
C GLY A 203 8.69 -7.24 -4.32
N ARG A 204 7.97 -6.86 -3.27
CA ARG A 204 6.75 -6.06 -3.38
C ARG A 204 7.13 -4.60 -3.63
N TYR A 205 7.76 -3.92 -2.66
CA TYR A 205 8.29 -2.58 -2.87
C TYR A 205 9.82 -2.61 -2.99
N GLY A 206 10.34 -2.17 -4.13
CA GLY A 206 11.78 -2.02 -4.35
C GLY A 206 12.40 -1.07 -3.34
N LEU A 207 11.84 0.14 -3.17
CA LEU A 207 12.11 1.05 -2.05
C LEU A 207 10.78 1.68 -1.60
N HIS A 208 10.52 1.64 -0.29
CA HIS A 208 9.28 2.10 0.31
C HIS A 208 9.55 3.17 1.36
N PHE A 209 9.16 4.41 1.08
CA PHE A 209 9.31 5.54 1.98
C PHE A 209 7.96 5.87 2.63
N MET A 210 7.94 5.96 3.96
CA MET A 210 6.80 6.49 4.71
C MET A 210 7.29 7.52 5.73
N TYR A 211 6.65 8.69 5.77
CA TYR A 211 6.91 9.72 6.78
C TYR A 211 8.39 10.09 6.91
N SER A 212 9.09 10.19 5.77
CA SER A 212 10.53 10.44 5.72
C SER A 212 10.81 11.52 4.69
N SER A 213 11.72 12.45 5.00
CA SER A 213 11.99 13.65 4.21
C SER A 213 13.48 13.82 3.88
N ASP A 214 13.78 14.76 2.98
CA ASP A 214 15.14 15.22 2.68
C ASP A 214 16.10 14.09 2.21
N SER A 215 15.56 13.06 1.58
CA SER A 215 16.30 11.86 1.21
C SER A 215 16.75 11.87 -0.26
N LEU A 216 17.97 11.40 -0.52
CA LEU A 216 18.54 11.28 -1.86
C LEU A 216 18.52 9.81 -2.30
N VAL A 217 17.87 9.54 -3.41
CA VAL A 217 17.72 8.20 -4.00
C VAL A 217 18.27 8.23 -5.42
N GLU A 218 19.45 7.65 -5.63
CA GLU A 218 20.09 7.75 -6.94
C GLU A 218 20.84 6.50 -7.41
N GLN A 219 20.90 6.32 -8.74
CA GLN A 219 21.68 5.23 -9.36
C GLN A 219 21.24 3.82 -8.91
N ASN A 220 20.00 3.65 -8.44
CA ASN A 220 19.47 2.35 -8.03
C ASN A 220 18.84 1.61 -9.22
N VAL A 221 18.83 0.28 -9.15
CA VAL A 221 18.24 -0.61 -10.14
C VAL A 221 17.11 -1.40 -9.50
N LEU A 222 15.88 -1.03 -9.83
CA LEU A 222 14.69 -1.63 -9.23
C LEU A 222 13.92 -2.38 -10.30
N ARG A 223 14.00 -3.72 -10.27
CA ARG A 223 13.46 -4.56 -11.33
C ARG A 223 12.63 -5.74 -10.85
N ASP A 224 11.66 -6.13 -11.66
CA ASP A 224 10.81 -7.29 -11.40
C ASP A 224 10.16 -7.24 -10.00
N ASN A 225 9.89 -6.04 -9.47
CA ASN A 225 9.14 -5.84 -8.24
C ASN A 225 7.66 -5.57 -8.55
N SER A 226 6.79 -5.63 -7.53
CA SER A 226 5.41 -5.15 -7.68
C SER A 226 5.35 -3.63 -7.89
N VAL A 227 6.21 -2.89 -7.20
CA VAL A 227 6.44 -1.45 -7.34
C VAL A 227 7.93 -1.16 -7.19
N GLY A 228 8.48 -0.28 -8.02
CA GLY A 228 9.87 0.17 -7.93
C GLY A 228 10.11 1.02 -6.69
N ILE A 229 9.79 2.31 -6.74
CA ILE A 229 9.83 3.22 -5.58
C ILE A 229 8.42 3.70 -5.24
N TYR A 230 8.09 3.71 -3.95
CA TYR A 230 6.89 4.35 -3.44
C TYR A 230 7.25 5.40 -2.38
N LEU A 231 6.95 6.68 -2.67
CA LEU A 231 7.04 7.79 -1.73
C LEU A 231 5.66 8.08 -1.12
N MET A 232 5.57 8.06 0.21
CA MET A 232 4.32 8.30 0.93
C MET A 232 4.53 9.24 2.12
N TYR A 233 3.71 10.29 2.20
CA TYR A 233 3.60 11.16 3.40
C TYR A 233 4.91 11.85 3.81
N GLY A 234 5.76 12.21 2.85
CA GLY A 234 7.07 12.82 3.12
C GLY A 234 7.26 14.16 2.39
N ALA A 235 8.49 14.68 2.43
CA ALA A 235 8.85 15.88 1.66
C ALA A 235 10.30 15.89 1.16
N ARG A 236 10.55 16.60 0.06
CA ARG A 236 11.88 16.96 -0.47
C ARG A 236 12.78 15.75 -0.76
N GLN A 237 12.22 14.69 -1.35
CA GLN A 237 13.03 13.59 -1.88
C GLN A 237 13.55 13.92 -3.27
N ILE A 238 14.83 13.63 -3.49
CA ILE A 238 15.47 13.71 -4.80
C ILE A 238 15.62 12.28 -5.32
N VAL A 239 14.94 11.97 -6.41
CA VAL A 239 14.97 10.66 -7.08
C VAL A 239 15.61 10.85 -8.45
N ARG A 240 16.84 10.39 -8.63
CA ARG A 240 17.56 10.62 -9.90
C ARG A 240 18.43 9.50 -10.42
N ASN A 241 18.57 9.41 -11.74
CA ASN A 241 19.43 8.40 -12.39
C ASN A 241 19.10 6.96 -11.96
N ASN A 242 17.85 6.68 -11.53
CA ASN A 242 17.43 5.33 -11.18
C ASN A 242 16.84 4.61 -12.39
N VAL A 243 16.97 3.28 -12.41
CA VAL A 243 16.37 2.42 -13.42
C VAL A 243 15.23 1.62 -12.80
N PHE A 244 14.05 1.77 -13.38
CA PHE A 244 12.82 1.06 -13.01
C PHE A 244 12.45 0.14 -14.17
N PHE A 245 12.68 -1.15 -14.02
CA PHE A 245 12.52 -2.10 -15.12
C PHE A 245 11.52 -3.20 -14.78
N HIS A 246 10.49 -3.34 -15.61
CA HIS A 246 9.58 -4.49 -15.54
C HIS A 246 8.92 -4.67 -14.16
N ASN A 247 8.57 -3.58 -13.48
CA ASN A 247 7.82 -3.68 -12.24
C ASN A 247 6.34 -3.98 -12.55
N ARG A 248 5.89 -5.16 -12.13
CA ARG A 248 4.60 -5.77 -12.47
C ARG A 248 4.01 -6.39 -11.22
N GLY A 249 2.88 -5.85 -10.79
CA GLY A 249 2.08 -6.36 -9.67
C GLY A 249 0.69 -5.72 -9.71
N PRO A 250 -0.14 -5.85 -8.67
CA PRO A 250 -1.47 -5.22 -8.65
C PRO A 250 -1.42 -3.71 -8.95
N SER A 251 -0.38 -3.03 -8.46
CA SER A 251 -0.10 -1.62 -8.76
C SER A 251 0.87 -1.46 -9.93
N GLY A 252 1.99 -2.18 -9.96
CA GLY A 252 2.91 -2.21 -11.12
C GLY A 252 3.59 -0.88 -11.45
N TYR A 253 3.84 -0.04 -10.43
CA TYR A 253 4.39 1.31 -10.61
C TYR A 253 5.92 1.28 -10.71
N GLY A 254 6.51 2.08 -11.60
CA GLY A 254 7.93 2.40 -11.59
C GLY A 254 8.23 3.29 -10.39
N LEU A 255 7.90 4.57 -10.50
CA LEU A 255 7.91 5.53 -9.39
C LEU A 255 6.48 5.90 -9.01
N ALA A 256 6.16 5.88 -7.72
CA ALA A 256 4.89 6.31 -7.18
C ALA A 256 5.10 7.41 -6.14
N ILE A 257 4.35 8.50 -6.29
CA ILE A 257 4.37 9.67 -5.41
C ILE A 257 2.97 9.86 -4.86
N LYS A 258 2.79 9.67 -3.56
CA LYS A 258 1.51 9.87 -2.89
C LYS A 258 1.67 10.79 -1.71
N GLU A 259 0.85 11.83 -1.65
CA GLU A 259 0.82 12.78 -0.55
C GLU A 259 2.25 13.21 -0.13
N THR A 260 3.06 13.62 -1.11
CA THR A 260 4.49 13.94 -0.89
C THR A 260 4.84 15.29 -1.53
N ASP A 261 5.50 16.14 -0.76
CA ASP A 261 5.79 17.53 -1.10
C ASP A 261 7.19 17.74 -1.66
N GLY A 262 7.35 18.58 -2.68
CA GLY A 262 8.65 19.06 -3.15
C GLY A 262 9.57 17.96 -3.72
N VAL A 263 9.00 16.94 -4.33
CA VAL A 263 9.76 15.85 -4.96
C VAL A 263 10.48 16.38 -6.19
N VAL A 264 11.75 16.00 -6.34
CA VAL A 264 12.53 16.21 -7.56
C VAL A 264 12.81 14.84 -8.18
N ALA A 265 12.14 14.51 -9.28
CA ALA A 265 12.38 13.29 -10.04
C ALA A 265 13.07 13.65 -11.36
N GLU A 266 14.37 13.40 -11.44
CA GLU A 266 15.18 13.82 -12.60
C GLU A 266 15.97 12.67 -13.24
N ALA A 267 16.05 12.65 -14.58
CA ALA A 267 16.93 11.73 -15.31
C ALA A 267 16.74 10.24 -14.94
N ASN A 268 15.53 9.82 -14.59
CA ASN A 268 15.25 8.40 -14.33
C ASN A 268 14.85 7.67 -15.60
N LEU A 269 15.11 6.36 -15.64
CA LEU A 269 14.72 5.48 -16.73
C LEU A 269 13.64 4.49 -16.27
N MET A 270 12.42 4.65 -16.77
CA MET A 270 11.25 3.85 -16.43
C MET A 270 10.78 3.03 -17.63
N LEU A 271 11.13 1.75 -17.64
CA LEU A 271 10.97 0.85 -18.77
C LEU A 271 10.08 -0.35 -18.45
N ARG A 272 9.08 -0.61 -19.31
CA ARG A 272 8.27 -1.84 -19.30
C ARG A 272 7.53 -2.12 -17.99
N ASN A 273 7.25 -1.10 -17.19
CA ASN A 273 6.40 -1.20 -16.01
C ASN A 273 4.92 -1.21 -16.42
N ARG A 274 4.01 -1.57 -15.49
CA ARG A 274 2.57 -1.37 -15.76
C ARG A 274 2.28 0.14 -15.84
N VAL A 275 2.79 0.90 -14.89
CA VAL A 275 2.77 2.37 -14.92
C VAL A 275 4.19 2.87 -14.75
N GLY A 276 4.64 3.81 -15.58
CA GLY A 276 5.95 4.44 -15.43
C GLY A 276 6.02 5.28 -14.16
N LEU A 277 5.24 6.36 -14.13
CA LEU A 277 5.12 7.29 -12.99
C LEU A 277 3.66 7.42 -12.54
N TYR A 278 3.42 7.23 -11.25
CA TYR A 278 2.14 7.45 -10.59
C TYR A 278 2.22 8.66 -9.66
N ILE A 279 1.25 9.58 -9.75
CA ILE A 279 1.17 10.74 -8.86
C ILE A 279 -0.24 10.86 -8.28
N ASP A 280 -0.34 10.96 -6.97
CA ASP A 280 -1.59 11.06 -6.24
C ASP A 280 -1.53 12.12 -5.15
N ASN A 281 -2.38 13.14 -5.28
CA ASN A 281 -2.55 14.23 -4.31
C ASN A 281 -1.20 14.79 -3.80
N SER A 282 -0.25 14.97 -4.72
CA SER A 282 1.13 15.38 -4.43
C SER A 282 1.51 16.55 -5.33
N PRO A 283 1.95 17.70 -4.79
CA PRO A 283 2.10 18.00 -3.37
C PRO A 283 0.74 18.17 -2.66
N ILE A 284 0.76 18.06 -1.34
CA ILE A 284 -0.35 18.37 -0.44
C ILE A 284 -0.30 19.85 -0.04
N SER A 285 0.90 20.39 0.19
CA SER A 285 1.07 21.76 0.68
C SER A 285 0.86 22.80 -0.43
N GLU A 286 0.17 23.89 -0.11
CA GLU A 286 0.01 25.04 -1.00
C GLU A 286 1.35 25.71 -1.30
N GLY A 287 1.54 26.14 -2.55
CA GLY A 287 2.76 26.83 -3.00
C GLY A 287 4.00 25.94 -3.18
N VAL A 288 3.90 24.64 -2.86
CA VAL A 288 4.96 23.67 -3.16
C VAL A 288 4.76 23.13 -4.58
N ILE A 289 5.86 22.85 -5.27
CA ILE A 289 5.87 22.28 -6.61
C ILE A 289 6.71 21.00 -6.60
N ASN A 290 6.20 19.96 -7.24
CA ASN A 290 6.98 18.77 -7.58
C ASN A 290 7.58 18.94 -8.98
N HIS A 291 8.88 18.64 -9.14
CA HIS A 291 9.64 18.79 -10.37
C HIS A 291 9.94 17.42 -10.99
N ILE A 292 9.34 17.13 -12.14
CA ILE A 292 9.52 15.87 -12.88
C ILE A 292 10.17 16.20 -14.22
N THR A 293 11.48 16.00 -14.34
CA THR A 293 12.25 16.51 -15.49
C THR A 293 13.26 15.52 -16.06
N GLY A 294 13.48 15.54 -17.37
CA GLY A 294 14.55 14.72 -17.97
C GLY A 294 14.37 13.20 -17.88
N ASN A 295 13.21 12.70 -17.45
CA ASN A 295 12.98 11.27 -17.28
C ASN A 295 12.65 10.61 -18.63
N TRP A 296 13.11 9.37 -18.81
CA TRP A 296 12.71 8.50 -19.89
C TRP A 296 11.64 7.53 -19.41
N ILE A 297 10.43 7.65 -19.95
CA ILE A 297 9.28 6.85 -19.56
C ILE A 297 8.82 6.12 -20.82
N ALA A 298 9.25 4.86 -20.98
CA ALA A 298 9.07 4.15 -22.24
C ALA A 298 8.55 2.72 -22.11
N TYR A 299 7.76 2.31 -23.10
CA TYR A 299 7.21 0.96 -23.24
C TYR A 299 6.40 0.47 -22.02
N ASN A 300 5.84 1.40 -21.24
CA ASN A 300 4.95 1.07 -20.12
C ASN A 300 3.51 0.90 -20.61
N ASP A 301 2.65 0.22 -19.83
CA ASP A 301 1.24 0.15 -20.21
C ASP A 301 0.57 1.52 -20.06
N VAL A 302 0.97 2.29 -19.06
CA VAL A 302 0.67 3.72 -18.91
C VAL A 302 1.97 4.45 -18.58
N GLY A 303 2.34 5.49 -19.32
CA GLY A 303 3.53 6.28 -19.03
C GLY A 303 3.36 7.06 -17.73
N LEU A 304 2.38 7.98 -17.71
CA LEU A 304 2.00 8.78 -16.55
C LEU A 304 0.56 8.46 -16.11
N LEU A 305 0.35 8.10 -14.84
CA LEU A 305 -0.98 7.95 -14.25
C LEU A 305 -1.12 8.94 -13.10
N ILE A 306 -1.98 9.95 -13.27
CA ILE A 306 -2.06 11.08 -12.35
C ILE A 306 -3.49 11.21 -11.80
N SER A 307 -3.64 11.31 -10.48
CA SER A 307 -4.94 11.56 -9.86
C SER A 307 -5.49 12.94 -10.27
N PRO A 308 -6.76 13.08 -10.68
CA PRO A 308 -7.34 14.34 -11.16
C PRO A 308 -7.39 15.47 -10.13
N ALA A 309 -7.20 15.17 -8.84
CA ALA A 309 -7.08 16.16 -7.77
C ALA A 309 -5.67 16.75 -7.66
N THR A 310 -4.67 16.13 -8.29
CA THR A 310 -3.28 16.55 -8.25
C THR A 310 -3.07 17.91 -8.92
N ARG A 311 -2.41 18.83 -8.23
CA ARG A 311 -2.09 20.19 -8.69
C ARG A 311 -0.58 20.41 -8.60
N SER A 312 -0.07 21.52 -9.11
CA SER A 312 1.29 22.01 -8.81
C SER A 312 2.43 20.99 -9.08
N ASN A 313 2.34 20.27 -10.19
CA ASN A 313 3.48 19.50 -10.69
C ASN A 313 3.98 20.15 -11.98
N LEU A 314 5.29 20.34 -12.06
CA LEU A 314 5.99 20.74 -13.27
C LEU A 314 6.56 19.49 -13.93
N ILE A 315 6.00 19.13 -15.09
CA ILE A 315 6.41 17.96 -15.87
C ILE A 315 6.92 18.45 -17.22
N THR A 316 8.24 18.58 -17.38
CA THR A 316 8.87 19.11 -18.60
C THR A 316 10.18 18.41 -18.94
N GLY A 317 10.55 18.38 -20.22
CA GLY A 317 11.81 17.81 -20.68
C GLY A 317 11.90 16.29 -20.51
N ASN A 318 10.78 15.60 -20.34
CA ASN A 318 10.73 14.14 -20.27
C ASN A 318 10.56 13.54 -21.67
N THR A 319 11.02 12.31 -21.85
CA THR A 319 10.82 11.50 -23.05
C THR A 319 9.77 10.44 -22.78
N LEU A 320 8.57 10.60 -23.36
CA LEU A 320 7.50 9.62 -23.31
C LEU A 320 7.45 8.84 -24.63
N LEU A 321 7.92 7.59 -24.58
CA LEU A 321 8.22 6.81 -25.78
C LEU A 321 7.46 5.48 -25.79
N GLU A 322 6.57 5.31 -26.77
CA GLU A 322 5.89 4.04 -27.05
C GLU A 322 5.22 3.38 -25.83
N ASN A 323 4.68 4.20 -24.92
CA ASN A 323 3.78 3.69 -23.89
C ASN A 323 2.43 3.36 -24.54
N LEU A 324 1.73 2.32 -24.07
CA LEU A 324 0.40 2.01 -24.62
C LEU A 324 -0.57 3.17 -24.43
N GLU A 325 -0.40 3.90 -23.33
CA GLU A 325 -1.03 5.19 -23.07
C GLU A 325 0.01 6.14 -22.50
N GLN A 326 0.31 7.25 -23.18
CA GLN A 326 1.40 8.15 -22.76
C GLN A 326 1.14 8.76 -21.38
N ALA A 327 -0.06 9.28 -21.17
CA ALA A 327 -0.52 9.82 -19.90
C ALA A 327 -2.04 9.71 -19.76
N ALA A 328 -2.50 9.43 -18.54
CA ALA A 328 -3.91 9.26 -18.24
C ALA A 328 -4.27 9.84 -16.85
N PRO A 329 -5.43 10.50 -16.72
CA PRO A 329 -6.00 10.82 -15.42
C PRO A 329 -6.58 9.55 -14.78
N GLN A 330 -6.21 9.28 -13.53
CA GLN A 330 -6.71 8.12 -12.81
C GLN A 330 -8.21 8.24 -12.57
N GLY A 331 -8.99 7.29 -13.13
CA GLY A 331 -10.44 7.30 -12.99
C GLY A 331 -11.17 8.32 -13.89
N GLY A 332 -10.48 8.92 -14.86
CA GLY A 332 -11.04 9.90 -15.80
C GLY A 332 -10.85 11.36 -15.37
N GLY A 333 -11.35 12.32 -16.15
CA GLY A 333 -11.20 13.76 -15.93
C GLY A 333 -10.13 14.41 -16.81
N THR A 334 -9.58 15.54 -16.36
CA THR A 334 -8.52 16.30 -17.07
C THR A 334 -7.32 16.56 -16.15
N LEU A 335 -6.18 16.84 -16.77
CA LEU A 335 -4.91 17.18 -16.12
C LEU A 335 -4.48 18.63 -16.46
N ASP A 336 -5.45 19.52 -16.64
CA ASP A 336 -5.23 20.92 -17.06
C ASP A 336 -4.49 21.75 -16.00
N HIS A 337 -4.44 21.25 -14.76
CA HIS A 337 -3.78 21.90 -13.63
C HIS A 337 -2.30 21.50 -13.46
N ILE A 338 -1.80 20.65 -14.36
CA ILE A 338 -0.39 20.26 -14.41
C ILE A 338 0.33 21.21 -15.37
N THR A 339 1.51 21.66 -14.97
CA THR A 339 2.35 22.50 -15.83
C THR A 339 3.18 21.60 -16.73
N TRP A 340 2.83 21.55 -18.02
CA TRP A 340 3.46 20.68 -19.02
C TRP A 340 4.66 21.30 -19.74
N ALA A 341 4.88 22.60 -19.58
CA ALA A 341 6.01 23.32 -20.18
C ALA A 341 6.48 24.47 -19.28
N GLU A 342 7.77 24.74 -19.30
CA GLU A 342 8.41 25.87 -18.61
C GLU A 342 9.35 26.56 -19.59
N SER A 343 9.34 27.89 -19.62
CA SER A 343 10.18 28.69 -20.53
C SER A 343 10.10 28.26 -22.00
N GLY A 344 8.90 27.90 -22.47
CA GLY A 344 8.67 27.49 -23.86
C GLY A 344 9.22 26.10 -24.20
N ARG A 345 9.47 25.25 -23.20
CA ARG A 345 9.96 23.89 -23.37
C ARG A 345 9.09 22.88 -22.62
N GLY A 346 8.52 21.92 -23.34
CA GLY A 346 7.68 20.84 -22.83
C GLY A 346 8.36 19.47 -22.91
N ASN A 347 7.57 18.42 -23.19
CA ASN A 347 8.01 17.03 -23.22
C ASN A 347 8.05 16.47 -24.64
N PHE A 348 8.83 15.40 -24.84
CA PHE A 348 8.78 14.60 -26.06
C PHE A 348 7.69 13.52 -25.94
N TRP A 349 6.87 13.40 -26.96
CA TRP A 349 5.78 12.42 -27.05
C TRP A 349 5.89 11.64 -28.35
N SER A 350 6.06 10.32 -28.31
CA SER A 350 6.32 9.54 -29.54
C SER A 350 5.13 9.47 -30.50
N ASP A 351 3.93 9.81 -30.03
CA ASP A 351 2.70 9.91 -30.82
C ASP A 351 2.38 11.35 -31.26
N TYR A 352 3.27 12.31 -30.99
CA TYR A 352 3.14 13.68 -31.51
C TYR A 352 3.33 13.71 -33.03
N ALA A 353 2.34 14.28 -33.73
CA ALA A 353 2.30 14.34 -35.20
C ALA A 353 2.48 15.77 -35.76
N GLY A 354 2.98 16.71 -34.94
CA GLY A 354 3.25 18.07 -35.40
C GLY A 354 4.60 18.20 -36.13
N TYR A 355 4.97 19.43 -36.44
CA TYR A 355 6.19 19.78 -37.18
C TYR A 355 6.93 20.92 -36.48
N ASP A 356 8.20 21.09 -36.82
CA ASP A 356 9.09 22.14 -36.34
C ASP A 356 9.70 22.83 -37.58
N ALA A 357 9.06 23.94 -38.01
CA ALA A 357 9.43 24.66 -39.22
C ALA A 357 10.66 25.56 -39.02
N ASP A 358 10.84 26.13 -37.82
CA ASP A 358 11.95 27.03 -37.50
C ASP A 358 13.21 26.29 -37.00
N ARG A 359 13.11 24.98 -36.78
CA ARG A 359 14.18 24.05 -36.37
C ARG A 359 14.73 24.36 -35.00
N ASN A 360 13.90 24.89 -34.10
CA ASN A 360 14.31 25.21 -32.73
C ASN A 360 14.23 23.99 -31.78
N GLY A 361 13.75 22.83 -32.24
CA GLY A 361 13.58 21.60 -31.47
C GLY A 361 12.27 21.51 -30.68
N ILE A 362 11.37 22.49 -30.85
CA ILE A 362 10.03 22.58 -30.29
C ILE A 362 9.02 22.50 -31.44
N GLY A 363 7.93 21.77 -31.23
CA GLY A 363 6.86 21.68 -32.21
C GLY A 363 6.05 22.97 -32.30
N ASP A 364 5.75 23.41 -33.53
CA ASP A 364 4.93 24.60 -33.81
C ASP A 364 3.45 24.42 -33.41
N LEU A 365 3.02 23.17 -33.20
CA LEU A 365 1.68 22.82 -32.75
C LEU A 365 1.72 22.25 -31.33
N PRO A 366 0.75 22.58 -30.46
CA PRO A 366 0.68 21.97 -29.15
C PRO A 366 0.38 20.47 -29.26
N TYR A 367 0.97 19.66 -28.38
CA TYR A 367 0.56 18.27 -28.22
C TYR A 367 -0.71 18.22 -27.37
N GLN A 368 -1.68 17.42 -27.82
CA GLN A 368 -3.00 17.33 -27.21
C GLN A 368 -3.42 15.87 -27.08
N ASN A 369 -3.62 15.41 -25.85
CA ASN A 369 -4.04 14.04 -25.61
C ASN A 369 -5.56 13.89 -25.83
N ARG A 370 -5.95 13.27 -26.95
CA ARG A 370 -7.35 13.20 -27.45
C ARG A 370 -7.85 11.79 -27.79
N ALA A 371 -7.23 10.74 -27.27
CA ALA A 371 -7.58 9.35 -27.64
C ALA A 371 -9.00 8.97 -27.17
N LEU A 372 -9.92 8.75 -28.12
CA LEU A 372 -11.31 8.39 -27.82
C LEU A 372 -11.39 6.97 -27.24
N SER A 373 -10.59 6.04 -27.77
CA SER A 373 -10.48 4.69 -27.22
C SER A 373 -10.08 4.67 -25.75
N SER A 374 -9.15 5.55 -25.33
CA SER A 374 -8.78 5.74 -23.93
C SER A 374 -9.95 6.28 -23.10
N ILE A 375 -10.64 7.32 -23.57
CA ILE A 375 -11.80 7.90 -22.87
C ILE A 375 -12.94 6.86 -22.69
N LEU A 376 -13.16 6.01 -23.69
CA LEU A 376 -14.13 4.92 -23.59
C LEU A 376 -13.67 3.85 -22.60
N THR A 377 -12.38 3.53 -22.59
CA THR A 377 -11.79 2.59 -21.63
C THR A 377 -11.87 3.10 -20.19
N ASP A 378 -11.70 4.41 -19.98
CA ASP A 378 -11.87 5.06 -18.68
C ASP A 378 -13.30 4.87 -18.14
N ARG A 379 -14.31 5.02 -19.01
CA ARG A 379 -15.73 4.84 -18.65
C ARG A 379 -16.12 3.38 -18.46
N SER A 380 -15.51 2.47 -19.21
CA SER A 380 -15.78 1.04 -19.13
C SER A 380 -14.47 0.26 -19.27
N PRO A 381 -13.84 -0.15 -18.14
CA PRO A 381 -12.57 -0.86 -18.17
C PRO A 381 -12.59 -2.16 -19.00
N LEU A 382 -13.77 -2.77 -19.19
CA LEU A 382 -13.95 -3.94 -20.04
C LEU A 382 -13.61 -3.66 -21.52
N LEU A 383 -13.74 -2.41 -21.97
CA LEU A 383 -13.37 -2.01 -23.33
C LEU A 383 -11.87 -2.04 -23.57
N ALA A 384 -11.03 -2.12 -22.52
CA ALA A 384 -9.59 -2.36 -22.65
C ALA A 384 -9.30 -3.64 -23.44
N PHE A 385 -10.20 -4.63 -23.41
CA PHE A 385 -10.10 -5.84 -24.23
C PHE A 385 -9.97 -5.55 -25.73
N PHE A 386 -10.59 -4.47 -26.22
CA PHE A 386 -10.58 -4.10 -27.63
C PHE A 386 -9.44 -3.14 -28.00
N ARG A 387 -8.53 -2.79 -27.08
CA ARG A 387 -7.52 -1.74 -27.26
C ARG A 387 -6.60 -1.94 -28.48
N PHE A 388 -6.35 -3.19 -28.88
CA PHE A 388 -5.56 -3.53 -30.07
C PHE A 388 -6.40 -4.08 -31.24
N SER A 389 -7.72 -3.92 -31.17
CA SER A 389 -8.60 -4.33 -32.25
C SER A 389 -8.59 -3.30 -33.39
N LEU A 390 -8.84 -3.76 -34.61
CA LEU A 390 -9.04 -2.89 -35.77
C LEU A 390 -10.16 -1.86 -35.55
N VAL A 391 -11.15 -2.18 -34.72
CA VAL A 391 -12.26 -1.28 -34.37
C VAL A 391 -11.76 -0.10 -33.53
N ALA A 392 -10.91 -0.35 -32.53
CA ALA A 392 -10.32 0.73 -31.73
C ALA A 392 -9.42 1.64 -32.58
N SER A 393 -8.57 1.05 -33.43
CA SER A 393 -7.72 1.83 -34.35
C SER A 393 -8.55 2.64 -35.36
N ALA A 394 -9.63 2.07 -35.91
CA ALA A 394 -10.53 2.78 -36.82
C ALA A 394 -11.26 3.92 -36.11
N LEU A 395 -11.65 3.74 -34.85
CA LEU A 395 -12.30 4.76 -34.04
C LEU A 395 -11.36 5.95 -33.79
N ASP A 396 -10.11 5.70 -33.39
CA ASP A 396 -9.12 6.76 -33.15
C ASP A 396 -8.63 7.43 -34.45
N LEU A 397 -8.75 6.77 -35.60
CA LEU A 397 -8.51 7.37 -36.90
C LEU A 397 -9.69 8.28 -37.31
N ALA A 398 -10.93 7.81 -37.11
CA ALA A 398 -12.14 8.55 -37.45
C ALA A 398 -12.25 9.87 -36.66
N THR A 399 -11.90 9.86 -35.36
CA THR A 399 -11.86 11.09 -34.55
C THR A 399 -10.77 12.05 -35.00
N ARG A 400 -9.62 11.55 -35.44
CA ARG A 400 -8.58 12.41 -36.04
C ARG A 400 -9.03 13.04 -37.35
N ALA A 401 -9.73 12.29 -38.21
CA ALA A 401 -10.15 12.73 -39.52
C ALA A 401 -11.37 13.68 -39.52
N VAL A 402 -12.27 13.56 -38.54
CA VAL A 402 -13.54 14.32 -38.50
C VAL A 402 -13.63 15.18 -37.24
N PRO A 403 -13.48 16.53 -37.35
CA PRO A 403 -13.48 17.45 -36.21
C PRO A 403 -14.73 17.37 -35.32
N LEU A 404 -15.89 17.01 -35.88
CA LEU A 404 -17.16 16.90 -35.13
C LEU A 404 -17.11 15.84 -34.01
N PHE A 405 -16.29 14.80 -34.15
CA PHE A 405 -16.16 13.70 -33.19
C PHE A 405 -14.92 13.83 -32.30
N GLN A 406 -14.20 14.95 -32.36
CA GLN A 406 -13.00 15.15 -31.55
C GLN A 406 -13.40 15.43 -30.09
N PRO A 407 -13.02 14.57 -29.14
CA PRO A 407 -13.22 14.87 -27.73
C PRO A 407 -12.34 16.05 -27.31
N ALA A 408 -12.78 16.76 -26.27
CA ALA A 408 -11.94 17.77 -25.62
C ALA A 408 -10.61 17.12 -25.16
N PRO A 409 -9.47 17.81 -25.29
CA PRO A 409 -8.20 17.27 -24.84
C PRO A 409 -8.22 17.07 -23.32
N ARG A 410 -7.67 15.93 -22.85
CA ARG A 410 -7.52 15.67 -21.41
C ARG A 410 -6.44 16.54 -20.77
N PHE A 411 -5.47 16.97 -21.57
CA PHE A 411 -4.46 17.97 -21.25
C PHE A 411 -3.77 18.43 -22.53
N THR A 412 -3.01 19.53 -22.43
CA THR A 412 -2.25 20.10 -23.54
C THR A 412 -0.82 20.41 -23.08
N ASP A 413 0.15 19.94 -23.84
CA ASP A 413 1.54 20.41 -23.77
C ASP A 413 1.74 21.49 -24.83
N PRO A 414 1.94 22.76 -24.45
CA PRO A 414 1.98 23.87 -25.40
C PRO A 414 3.30 23.94 -26.20
N ALA A 415 4.35 23.24 -25.79
CA ALA A 415 5.68 23.33 -26.40
C ALA A 415 6.36 21.96 -26.47
N PRO A 416 5.76 20.98 -27.18
CA PRO A 416 6.29 19.62 -27.22
C PRO A 416 7.66 19.59 -27.90
N LEU A 417 8.54 18.71 -27.44
CA LEU A 417 9.82 18.46 -28.08
C LEU A 417 9.63 17.59 -29.33
N VAL A 418 10.33 17.92 -30.43
CA VAL A 418 10.32 17.07 -31.65
C VAL A 418 11.36 15.96 -31.65
N GLN A 419 12.32 16.01 -30.71
CA GLN A 419 13.32 14.96 -30.51
C GLN A 419 13.35 14.53 -29.04
N PRO A 420 13.61 13.25 -28.77
CA PRO A 420 13.77 12.77 -27.41
C PRO A 420 14.96 13.46 -26.73
N THR A 421 14.88 13.64 -25.42
CA THR A 421 16.02 14.09 -24.62
C THR A 421 17.11 13.03 -24.59
N PRO A 422 18.39 13.38 -24.32
CA PRO A 422 19.45 12.38 -24.18
C PRO A 422 19.07 11.29 -23.17
N LEU A 423 19.53 10.06 -23.44
CA LEU A 423 19.31 8.94 -22.54
C LEU A 423 20.01 9.23 -21.20
N PRO A 424 19.38 8.94 -20.03
CA PRO A 424 20.01 9.19 -18.75
C PRO A 424 21.27 8.35 -18.55
N GLU A 425 22.15 8.80 -17.65
CA GLU A 425 23.30 7.98 -17.24
C GLU A 425 22.80 6.69 -16.60
N LEU A 426 23.16 5.56 -17.23
CA LEU A 426 22.83 4.25 -16.70
C LEU A 426 23.78 3.89 -15.56
N PRO A 427 23.30 3.27 -14.47
CA PRO A 427 24.13 2.87 -13.34
C PRO A 427 25.10 1.72 -13.66
N TRP A 428 25.05 1.16 -14.88
CA TRP A 428 26.00 0.17 -15.37
C TRP A 428 26.63 0.64 -16.69
N SER A 429 27.92 0.36 -16.86
CA SER A 429 28.58 0.53 -18.15
C SER A 429 28.10 -0.55 -19.12
N VAL A 430 27.33 -0.18 -20.13
CA VAL A 430 27.08 -1.07 -21.27
C VAL A 430 28.39 -1.16 -22.04
N SER A 431 29.14 -2.25 -21.85
CA SER A 431 30.25 -2.54 -22.76
C SER A 431 29.66 -2.74 -24.15
N PRO A 432 30.18 -2.08 -25.21
CA PRO A 432 29.68 -2.34 -26.55
C PRO A 432 29.82 -3.85 -26.84
N PRO A 433 28.81 -4.47 -27.49
CA PRO A 433 28.86 -5.89 -27.79
C PRO A 433 30.15 -6.19 -28.55
N SER A 434 30.79 -7.30 -28.19
CA SER A 434 31.99 -7.75 -28.90
C SER A 434 31.65 -7.98 -30.38
N ARG A 435 32.63 -7.86 -31.29
CA ARG A 435 32.38 -8.14 -32.73
C ARG A 435 31.75 -9.54 -32.92
N THR A 436 32.13 -10.49 -32.07
CA THR A 436 31.58 -11.85 -32.02
C THR A 436 30.09 -11.87 -31.66
N ASP A 437 29.63 -11.10 -30.68
CA ASP A 437 28.21 -11.05 -30.29
C ASP A 437 27.35 -10.39 -31.38
N ALA A 438 27.88 -9.37 -32.06
CA ALA A 438 27.23 -8.75 -33.19
C ALA A 438 27.07 -9.72 -34.36
N PHE A 439 28.11 -10.51 -34.68
CA PHE A 439 28.05 -11.56 -35.70
C PHE A 439 27.06 -12.67 -35.35
N LEU A 440 27.04 -13.13 -34.10
CA LEU A 440 26.08 -14.13 -33.61
C LEU A 440 24.64 -13.65 -33.69
N SER A 441 24.40 -12.39 -33.29
CA SER A 441 23.07 -11.78 -33.36
C SER A 441 22.59 -11.61 -34.80
N LEU A 442 23.48 -11.21 -35.71
CA LEU A 442 23.19 -11.11 -37.14
C LEU A 442 22.95 -12.49 -37.76
N ALA A 443 23.71 -13.51 -37.35
CA ALA A 443 23.52 -14.90 -37.78
C ALA A 443 22.17 -15.46 -37.29
N LEU A 444 21.76 -15.14 -36.06
CA LEU A 444 20.45 -15.52 -35.52
C LEU A 444 19.30 -14.81 -36.24
N LEU A 445 19.43 -13.51 -36.52
CA LEU A 445 18.43 -12.74 -37.27
C LEU A 445 18.29 -13.23 -38.71
N THR A 446 19.41 -13.54 -39.38
CA THR A 446 19.40 -14.12 -40.73
C THR A 446 18.80 -15.52 -40.73
N ALA A 447 19.14 -16.36 -39.75
CA ALA A 447 18.52 -17.68 -39.57
C ALA A 447 17.01 -17.59 -39.29
N ALA A 448 16.56 -16.60 -38.52
CA ALA A 448 15.14 -16.37 -38.24
C ALA A 448 14.37 -15.78 -39.45
N ALA A 449 15.06 -15.05 -40.34
CA ALA A 449 14.47 -14.50 -41.56
C ALA A 449 14.42 -15.52 -42.72
N LEU A 450 15.25 -16.57 -42.70
CA LEU A 450 15.29 -17.62 -43.72
C LEU A 450 13.91 -18.27 -43.97
N PRO A 451 13.14 -18.70 -42.94
CA PRO A 451 11.80 -19.27 -43.12
C PRO A 451 10.83 -18.32 -43.85
N PHE A 452 10.93 -17.02 -43.59
CA PHE A 452 10.10 -15.99 -44.22
C PHE A 452 10.44 -15.80 -45.70
N LEU A 453 11.73 -15.85 -46.04
CA LEU A 453 12.21 -15.80 -47.44
C LEU A 453 11.85 -17.06 -48.23
N PHE A 454 11.79 -18.23 -47.58
CA PHE A 454 11.30 -19.47 -48.21
C PHE A 454 9.78 -19.50 -48.37
N ALA A 455 9.01 -18.90 -47.44
CA ALA A 455 7.57 -18.75 -47.56
C ALA A 455 7.15 -17.81 -48.71
N LEU A 456 7.98 -16.81 -49.04
CA LEU A 456 7.74 -15.88 -50.16
C LEU A 456 8.04 -16.48 -51.55
N ARG A 457 8.66 -17.66 -51.63
CA ARG A 457 8.92 -18.38 -52.90
C ARG A 457 7.84 -19.39 -53.28
N GLY A 458 6.88 -19.67 -52.38
CA GLY A 458 5.70 -20.46 -52.68
C GLY A 458 4.51 -19.56 -52.99
N SER A 459 4.04 -19.56 -54.24
CA SER A 459 2.84 -18.82 -54.65
C SER A 459 1.63 -19.19 -53.76
N PRO A 460 0.92 -18.21 -53.14
CA PRO A 460 -0.22 -18.52 -52.29
C PRO A 460 -1.44 -18.78 -53.17
N ARG A 461 -1.79 -20.05 -53.37
CA ARG A 461 -3.18 -20.44 -53.67
C ARG A 461 -3.85 -20.79 -52.35
N PHE A 462 -4.31 -19.78 -51.61
CA PHE A 462 -5.27 -20.01 -50.54
C PHE A 462 -6.67 -19.71 -51.08
N ALA A 463 -7.39 -20.80 -51.30
CA ALA A 463 -8.79 -20.82 -51.66
C ALA A 463 -9.62 -20.28 -50.48
N LEU A 464 -10.44 -19.27 -50.76
CA LEU A 464 -11.64 -19.01 -49.97
C LEU A 464 -12.59 -20.21 -50.13
N ALA A 465 -12.72 -21.02 -49.08
CA ALA A 465 -13.77 -22.03 -49.02
C ALA A 465 -14.31 -22.19 -47.59
N GLN A 466 -15.56 -21.74 -47.45
CA GLN A 466 -16.60 -22.27 -46.56
C GLN A 466 -16.53 -21.96 -45.06
N ALA A 467 -17.13 -20.82 -44.71
CA ALA A 467 -17.89 -20.67 -43.48
C ALA A 467 -19.23 -21.42 -43.61
N ALA A 468 -19.38 -22.50 -42.85
CA ALA A 468 -20.61 -23.24 -42.56
C ALA A 468 -20.28 -24.10 -41.33
N LYS A 469 -21.01 -24.17 -40.22
CA LYS A 469 -22.43 -23.99 -39.88
C LYS A 469 -22.51 -23.72 -38.37
N ALA A 470 -23.33 -22.76 -37.98
CA ALA A 470 -23.90 -22.69 -36.63
C ALA A 470 -25.12 -23.63 -36.55
N PRO A 471 -25.38 -24.32 -35.42
CA PRO A 471 -26.65 -24.98 -35.19
C PRO A 471 -27.67 -24.01 -34.56
N ARG A 472 -28.69 -23.65 -35.35
CA ARG A 472 -30.08 -23.32 -34.93
C ARG A 472 -30.87 -24.64 -34.94
N ALA A 473 -31.93 -24.91 -34.19
CA ALA A 473 -32.77 -24.20 -33.22
C ALA A 473 -33.75 -25.22 -32.57
N SER A 474 -34.67 -24.70 -31.75
CA SER A 474 -35.96 -25.27 -31.28
C SER A 474 -35.89 -25.97 -29.91
N ALA A 475 -36.84 -25.78 -28.99
CA ALA A 475 -38.25 -25.38 -29.15
C ALA A 475 -38.82 -24.75 -27.85
N PRO A 476 -40.08 -24.26 -27.86
CA PRO A 476 -40.59 -23.20 -27.00
C PRO A 476 -41.14 -23.72 -25.66
N VAL A 477 -41.15 -22.86 -24.63
CA VAL A 477 -41.97 -23.11 -23.44
C VAL A 477 -43.09 -22.07 -23.39
N VAL A 478 -44.28 -22.64 -23.39
CA VAL A 478 -45.61 -22.05 -23.42
C VAL A 478 -45.89 -21.25 -22.14
N LEU A 479 -46.42 -20.04 -22.31
CA LEU A 479 -47.10 -19.28 -21.25
C LEU A 479 -48.46 -19.92 -21.01
N ALA A 480 -48.62 -20.62 -19.89
CA ALA A 480 -49.91 -21.08 -19.40
C ALA A 480 -50.37 -20.19 -18.24
N SER A 481 -51.47 -19.49 -18.50
CA SER A 481 -52.34 -18.83 -17.55
C SER A 481 -53.08 -19.86 -16.70
N THR A 482 -53.05 -19.70 -15.37
CA THR A 482 -54.13 -20.15 -14.47
C THR A 482 -54.14 -19.29 -13.20
N ALA A 483 -55.29 -18.67 -12.92
CA ALA A 483 -55.71 -18.19 -11.60
C ALA A 483 -56.91 -19.05 -11.12
N PRO A 484 -57.44 -18.86 -9.90
CA PRO A 484 -56.86 -19.23 -8.61
C PRO A 484 -57.70 -20.35 -7.94
N SER A 485 -57.13 -21.06 -6.97
CA SER A 485 -57.91 -21.91 -6.06
C SER A 485 -57.71 -21.45 -4.62
N THR A 486 -58.83 -21.04 -4.03
CA THR A 486 -59.03 -20.70 -2.63
C THR A 486 -58.85 -21.91 -1.73
N ALA A 487 -57.96 -21.81 -0.75
CA ALA A 487 -58.06 -22.56 0.50
C ALA A 487 -57.70 -21.63 1.66
N THR A 488 -58.74 -21.10 2.29
CA THR A 488 -58.72 -20.48 3.62
C THR A 488 -58.22 -21.48 4.66
N ALA A 489 -57.12 -21.15 5.34
CA ALA A 489 -56.84 -21.65 6.67
C ALA A 489 -56.42 -20.45 7.54
N ALA A 490 -57.05 -20.38 8.70
CA ALA A 490 -57.15 -19.21 9.55
C ALA A 490 -55.85 -18.88 10.29
N CYS A 491 -55.62 -17.57 10.43
CA CYS A 491 -55.23 -16.87 11.66
C CYS A 491 -54.20 -17.54 12.59
N THR A 492 -52.96 -17.05 12.57
CA THR A 492 -52.25 -16.62 13.79
C THR A 492 -51.30 -15.47 13.44
N VAL A 493 -51.54 -14.30 14.03
CA VAL A 493 -50.58 -13.19 14.03
C VAL A 493 -49.36 -13.66 14.82
N THR A 494 -48.23 -13.88 14.14
CA THR A 494 -46.95 -14.14 14.79
C THR A 494 -45.86 -13.22 14.23
N ASP A 495 -45.04 -12.78 15.17
CA ASP A 495 -43.90 -11.86 15.14
C ASP A 495 -42.84 -12.21 14.07
N ALA A 496 -43.15 -11.97 12.79
CA ALA A 496 -42.37 -12.48 11.64
C ALA A 496 -41.04 -11.73 11.42
N ALA A 497 -39.96 -12.49 11.21
CA ALA A 497 -38.62 -11.96 10.91
C ALA A 497 -38.60 -11.19 9.57
N VAL A 498 -37.93 -10.02 9.55
CA VAL A 498 -37.74 -9.17 8.37
C VAL A 498 -36.79 -9.81 7.36
N VAL A 499 -35.76 -10.49 7.83
CA VAL A 499 -34.82 -11.24 6.99
C VAL A 499 -34.74 -12.67 7.51
N GLN A 500 -34.84 -13.66 6.64
CA GLN A 500 -34.56 -15.06 6.96
C GLN A 500 -33.55 -15.62 5.95
N VAL A 501 -32.50 -16.24 6.46
CA VAL A 501 -31.41 -16.84 5.68
C VAL A 501 -31.25 -18.28 6.17
N HIS A 502 -31.38 -19.25 5.27
CA HIS A 502 -31.22 -20.67 5.56
C HIS A 502 -30.30 -21.33 4.53
N GLY A 503 -29.18 -21.87 5.01
CA GLY A 503 -28.20 -22.62 4.21
C GLY A 503 -27.53 -21.81 3.10
N LEU A 504 -27.35 -20.51 3.29
CA LEU A 504 -26.76 -19.61 2.31
C LEU A 504 -25.33 -20.02 2.00
N THR A 505 -25.14 -20.48 0.76
CA THR A 505 -23.84 -20.93 0.26
C THR A 505 -23.53 -20.19 -1.04
N LYS A 506 -22.29 -19.69 -1.14
CA LYS A 506 -21.83 -18.93 -2.30
C LYS A 506 -20.46 -19.38 -2.76
N ARG A 507 -20.38 -19.76 -4.03
CA ARG A 507 -19.13 -19.99 -4.78
C ARG A 507 -18.93 -18.96 -5.87
N PHE A 508 -17.70 -18.52 -6.07
CA PHE A 508 -17.25 -17.75 -7.23
C PHE A 508 -16.19 -18.58 -7.97
N GLY A 509 -16.57 -19.20 -9.09
CA GLY A 509 -15.77 -20.25 -9.70
C GLY A 509 -15.52 -21.38 -8.71
N ASP A 510 -14.25 -21.76 -8.52
CA ASP A 510 -13.85 -22.82 -7.60
C ASP A 510 -13.78 -22.39 -6.13
N ARG A 511 -13.80 -21.08 -5.86
CA ARG A 511 -13.65 -20.54 -4.50
C ARG A 511 -14.98 -20.51 -3.77
N LEU A 512 -15.07 -21.25 -2.66
CA LEU A 512 -16.16 -21.16 -1.68
C LEU A 512 -15.95 -19.93 -0.80
N VAL A 513 -16.94 -19.02 -0.77
CA VAL A 513 -16.89 -17.75 -0.03
C VAL A 513 -17.88 -17.72 1.13
N LEU A 514 -19.04 -18.34 0.97
CA LEU A 514 -20.00 -18.58 2.04
C LEU A 514 -20.35 -20.06 2.07
N ASP A 515 -20.41 -20.63 3.26
CA ASP A 515 -20.65 -22.06 3.47
C ASP A 515 -21.74 -22.26 4.52
N ASN A 516 -22.93 -22.64 4.05
CA ASN A 516 -24.09 -23.00 4.87
C ASN A 516 -24.49 -21.98 5.96
N VAL A 517 -24.45 -20.69 5.63
CA VAL A 517 -24.78 -19.60 6.58
C VAL A 517 -26.29 -19.53 6.82
N SER A 518 -26.72 -19.52 8.09
CA SER A 518 -28.13 -19.38 8.45
C SER A 518 -28.32 -18.39 9.61
N PHE A 519 -29.26 -17.45 9.48
CA PHE A 519 -29.64 -16.50 10.52
C PHE A 519 -30.97 -15.83 10.17
N SER A 520 -31.64 -15.20 11.15
CA SER A 520 -32.89 -14.44 10.93
C SER A 520 -32.87 -13.13 11.69
N VAL A 521 -33.32 -12.03 11.09
CA VAL A 521 -33.34 -10.67 11.67
C VAL A 521 -34.77 -10.22 11.94
N ARG A 522 -35.03 -9.71 13.15
CA ARG A 522 -36.36 -9.21 13.55
C ARG A 522 -36.51 -7.71 13.29
N PRO A 523 -37.76 -7.20 13.17
CA PRO A 523 -37.99 -5.76 13.06
C PRO A 523 -37.31 -4.97 14.20
N GLY A 524 -36.63 -3.88 13.87
CA GLY A 524 -35.95 -2.99 14.83
C GLY A 524 -34.61 -3.51 15.36
N GLU A 525 -34.14 -4.69 14.94
CA GLU A 525 -32.81 -5.18 15.31
C GLU A 525 -31.70 -4.45 14.54
N ALA A 526 -30.55 -4.27 15.19
CA ALA A 526 -29.29 -3.88 14.56
C ALA A 526 -28.32 -5.08 14.61
N VAL A 527 -28.16 -5.80 13.50
CA VAL A 527 -27.33 -7.00 13.43
C VAL A 527 -25.97 -6.69 12.82
N ALA A 528 -24.91 -6.91 13.59
CA ALA A 528 -23.53 -6.77 13.10
C ALA A 528 -23.04 -8.09 12.47
N LEU A 529 -22.58 -8.01 11.23
CA LEU A 529 -21.75 -9.03 10.60
C LEU A 529 -20.29 -8.70 10.95
N TRP A 530 -19.74 -9.36 11.97
CA TRP A 530 -18.40 -9.08 12.49
C TRP A 530 -17.41 -10.17 12.10
N GLY A 531 -16.19 -9.79 11.74
CA GLY A 531 -15.13 -10.74 11.39
C GLY A 531 -14.03 -10.10 10.54
N PRO A 532 -12.92 -10.81 10.29
CA PRO A 532 -11.80 -10.27 9.52
C PRO A 532 -12.17 -9.96 8.07
N ASN A 533 -11.29 -9.23 7.37
CA ASN A 533 -11.45 -8.99 5.94
C ASN A 533 -11.43 -10.33 5.18
N GLY A 534 -12.34 -10.47 4.21
CA GLY A 534 -12.52 -11.72 3.47
C GLY A 534 -13.41 -12.78 4.13
N ALA A 535 -13.98 -12.53 5.33
CA ALA A 535 -14.88 -13.47 6.01
C ALA A 535 -16.26 -13.68 5.33
N GLY A 536 -16.58 -12.95 4.26
CA GLY A 536 -17.82 -13.09 3.51
C GLY A 536 -18.92 -12.04 3.80
N LYS A 537 -18.66 -11.06 4.70
CA LYS A 537 -19.61 -10.01 5.13
C LYS A 537 -20.32 -9.30 3.96
N THR A 538 -19.55 -8.67 3.08
CA THR A 538 -20.06 -7.99 1.87
C THR A 538 -20.80 -8.94 0.93
N THR A 539 -20.40 -10.21 0.87
CA THR A 539 -21.07 -11.21 0.02
C THR A 539 -22.47 -11.51 0.54
N ILE A 540 -22.65 -11.62 1.86
CA ILE A 540 -23.97 -11.78 2.48
C ILE A 540 -24.86 -10.59 2.13
N LEU A 541 -24.39 -9.36 2.30
CA LEU A 541 -25.17 -8.16 1.96
C LEU A 541 -25.59 -8.14 0.48
N ARG A 542 -24.70 -8.54 -0.44
CA ARG A 542 -25.02 -8.65 -1.88
C ARG A 542 -26.05 -9.74 -2.19
N CYS A 543 -26.05 -10.86 -1.45
CA CYS A 543 -27.07 -11.90 -1.55
C CYS A 543 -28.43 -11.39 -1.07
N LEU A 544 -28.48 -10.64 0.04
CA LEU A 544 -29.72 -10.03 0.54
C LEU A 544 -30.32 -9.01 -0.44
N LEU A 545 -29.47 -8.29 -1.20
CA LEU A 545 -29.91 -7.36 -2.24
C LEU A 545 -30.35 -8.05 -3.56
N GLY A 546 -30.14 -9.37 -3.68
CA GLY A 546 -30.38 -10.11 -4.91
C GLY A 546 -29.39 -9.76 -6.04
N ARG A 547 -28.23 -9.16 -5.72
CA ARG A 547 -27.21 -8.78 -6.72
C ARG A 547 -26.21 -9.90 -7.02
N THR A 548 -26.32 -11.02 -6.33
CA THR A 548 -25.41 -12.16 -6.49
C THR A 548 -26.20 -13.45 -6.26
N ALA A 549 -26.15 -14.38 -7.24
CA ALA A 549 -26.80 -15.68 -7.12
C ALA A 549 -26.14 -16.54 -6.04
N TYR A 550 -26.95 -17.30 -5.31
CA TYR A 550 -26.55 -18.17 -4.19
C TYR A 550 -27.40 -19.45 -4.18
N THR A 551 -26.99 -20.44 -3.39
CA THR A 551 -27.82 -21.61 -3.04
C THR A 551 -28.29 -21.49 -1.59
N GLY A 552 -29.40 -22.16 -1.26
CA GLY A 552 -30.13 -21.96 0.00
C GLY A 552 -31.34 -21.05 -0.18
N THR A 553 -31.98 -20.70 0.93
CA THR A 553 -33.21 -19.90 0.94
C THR A 553 -32.96 -18.57 1.65
N VAL A 554 -33.27 -17.46 0.97
CA VAL A 554 -33.25 -16.12 1.57
C VAL A 554 -34.59 -15.45 1.30
N THR A 555 -35.21 -14.91 2.35
CA THR A 555 -36.40 -14.06 2.24
C THR A 555 -36.15 -12.72 2.93
N VAL A 556 -36.62 -11.65 2.32
CA VAL A 556 -36.60 -10.29 2.88
C VAL A 556 -38.02 -9.74 2.76
N PHE A 557 -38.65 -9.43 3.90
CA PHE A 557 -40.08 -9.13 4.01
C PHE A 557 -40.97 -10.18 3.31
N GLY A 558 -40.61 -11.47 3.45
CA GLY A 558 -41.33 -12.59 2.83
C GLY A 558 -41.07 -12.79 1.33
N HIS A 559 -40.30 -11.91 0.69
CA HIS A 559 -39.99 -11.97 -0.74
C HIS A 559 -38.59 -12.53 -1.01
N SER A 560 -38.41 -13.24 -2.12
CA SER A 560 -37.10 -13.78 -2.49
C SER A 560 -36.27 -12.73 -3.23
N PRO A 561 -35.05 -12.36 -2.78
CA PRO A 561 -34.24 -11.36 -3.48
C PRO A 561 -33.88 -11.73 -4.93
N LEU A 562 -33.84 -13.01 -5.27
CA LEU A 562 -33.52 -13.48 -6.63
C LEU A 562 -34.75 -13.48 -7.56
N GLN A 563 -35.96 -13.68 -7.03
CA GLN A 563 -37.20 -13.72 -7.82
C GLN A 563 -37.90 -12.36 -7.83
N ASP A 564 -37.99 -11.71 -6.68
CA ASP A 564 -38.72 -10.47 -6.43
C ASP A 564 -37.78 -9.25 -6.24
N GLY A 565 -36.60 -9.30 -6.87
CA GLY A 565 -35.51 -8.36 -6.61
C GLY A 565 -35.89 -6.87 -6.57
N PRO A 566 -36.68 -6.33 -7.53
CA PRO A 566 -37.13 -4.94 -7.47
C PRO A 566 -37.98 -4.61 -6.23
N ALA A 567 -38.93 -5.48 -5.87
CA ALA A 567 -39.80 -5.29 -4.71
C ALA A 567 -39.01 -5.39 -3.39
N VAL A 568 -38.02 -6.28 -3.31
CA VAL A 568 -37.09 -6.38 -2.18
C VAL A 568 -36.24 -5.12 -2.05
N ARG A 569 -35.61 -4.65 -3.14
CA ARG A 569 -34.74 -3.47 -3.13
C ARG A 569 -35.51 -2.17 -2.85
N ALA A 570 -36.79 -2.09 -3.21
CA ALA A 570 -37.64 -0.96 -2.86
C ALA A 570 -37.74 -0.76 -1.34
N GLN A 571 -37.66 -1.84 -0.56
CA GLN A 571 -37.75 -1.83 0.91
C GLN A 571 -36.38 -1.73 1.62
N ILE A 572 -35.28 -1.64 0.86
CA ILE A 572 -33.92 -1.60 1.39
C ILE A 572 -33.22 -0.28 1.05
N GLY A 573 -32.66 0.36 2.07
CA GLY A 573 -31.60 1.35 1.95
C GLY A 573 -30.24 0.66 1.98
N TYR A 574 -29.36 0.95 1.03
CA TYR A 574 -28.04 0.30 0.96
C TYR A 574 -26.91 1.33 0.92
N VAL A 575 -25.95 1.16 1.81
CA VAL A 575 -24.68 1.89 1.79
C VAL A 575 -23.56 0.95 1.36
N PRO A 576 -22.96 1.16 0.18
CA PRO A 576 -21.80 0.39 -0.25
C PRO A 576 -20.53 0.80 0.52
N GLN A 577 -19.52 -0.06 0.51
CA GLN A 577 -18.21 0.22 1.10
C GLN A 577 -17.53 1.46 0.50
N GLN A 578 -17.80 1.75 -0.78
CA GLN A 578 -17.40 2.96 -1.46
C GLN A 578 -18.57 3.46 -2.32
N LEU A 579 -18.92 4.74 -2.19
CA LEU A 579 -19.92 5.36 -3.03
C LEU A 579 -19.37 5.49 -4.46
N PRO A 580 -20.13 5.08 -5.50
CA PRO A 580 -19.72 5.34 -6.88
C PRO A 580 -19.62 6.86 -7.10
N LEU A 581 -18.44 7.34 -7.50
CA LEU A 581 -18.21 8.75 -7.81
C LEU A 581 -18.79 9.06 -9.19
N LEU A 582 -20.07 9.43 -9.21
CA LEU A 582 -20.74 9.93 -10.40
C LEU A 582 -20.39 11.40 -10.60
N ASP A 583 -20.25 11.84 -11.86
CA ASP A 583 -20.07 13.25 -12.24
C ASP A 583 -21.39 14.04 -12.10
N LEU A 584 -21.96 14.01 -10.91
CA LEU A 584 -23.16 14.74 -10.52
C LEU A 584 -22.84 15.60 -9.30
N THR A 585 -23.55 16.72 -9.16
CA THR A 585 -23.61 17.46 -7.91
C THR A 585 -24.43 16.68 -6.87
N VAL A 586 -24.25 17.03 -5.58
CA VAL A 586 -25.06 16.44 -4.49
C VAL A 586 -26.55 16.61 -4.76
N GLY A 587 -26.98 17.80 -5.19
CA GLY A 587 -28.38 18.08 -5.53
C GLY A 587 -28.90 17.25 -6.71
N GLU A 588 -28.11 17.08 -7.77
CA GLU A 588 -28.49 16.25 -8.93
C GLU A 588 -28.61 14.76 -8.56
N LEU A 589 -27.65 14.24 -7.79
CA LEU A 589 -27.67 12.85 -7.33
C LEU A 589 -28.88 12.62 -6.41
N LEU A 590 -29.10 13.51 -5.44
CA LEU A 590 -30.23 13.44 -4.52
C LEU A 590 -31.56 13.51 -5.28
N THR A 591 -31.69 14.43 -6.23
CA THR A 591 -32.88 14.56 -7.10
C THR A 591 -33.13 13.29 -7.89
N THR A 592 -32.08 12.69 -8.44
CA THR A 592 -32.16 11.45 -9.22
C THR A 592 -32.66 10.30 -8.34
N VAL A 593 -32.07 10.11 -7.15
CA VAL A 593 -32.47 9.05 -6.23
C VAL A 593 -33.88 9.27 -5.68
N ALA A 594 -34.25 10.52 -5.34
CA ALA A 594 -35.59 10.88 -4.88
C ALA A 594 -36.65 10.54 -5.93
N ARG A 595 -36.43 10.88 -7.20
CA ARG A 595 -37.32 10.52 -8.31
C ARG A 595 -37.45 9.00 -8.48
N LEU A 596 -36.33 8.27 -8.41
CA LEU A 596 -36.33 6.80 -8.52
C LEU A 596 -37.06 6.12 -7.36
N ARG A 597 -37.06 6.74 -6.17
CA ARG A 597 -37.73 6.25 -4.96
C ARG A 597 -39.15 6.80 -4.78
N GLY A 598 -39.60 7.71 -5.66
CA GLY A 598 -40.91 8.34 -5.55
C GLY A 598 -41.07 9.28 -4.35
N GLU A 599 -39.96 9.83 -3.81
CA GLU A 599 -39.99 10.77 -2.69
C GLU A 599 -39.92 12.23 -3.18
N PRO A 600 -40.72 13.17 -2.63
CA PRO A 600 -40.59 14.60 -2.93
C PRO A 600 -39.19 15.13 -2.61
N LEU A 601 -38.70 16.07 -3.43
CA LEU A 601 -37.34 16.59 -3.31
C LEU A 601 -37.12 17.32 -1.97
N GLU A 602 -38.17 17.97 -1.46
CA GLU A 602 -38.17 18.68 -0.19
C GLU A 602 -37.83 17.73 0.97
N ARG A 603 -38.45 16.55 1.00
CA ARG A 603 -38.18 15.53 2.03
C ARG A 603 -36.78 14.92 1.86
N ALA A 604 -36.35 14.70 0.62
CA ALA A 604 -34.98 14.24 0.36
C ALA A 604 -33.94 15.28 0.83
N TRP A 605 -34.21 16.58 0.65
CA TRP A 605 -33.37 17.69 1.11
C TRP A 605 -33.33 17.79 2.65
N GLU A 606 -34.45 17.54 3.33
CA GLU A 606 -34.49 17.43 4.80
C GLU A 606 -33.61 16.28 5.31
N ARG A 607 -33.63 15.12 4.64
CA ARG A 607 -32.74 13.99 4.98
C ARG A 607 -31.26 14.34 4.85
N LEU A 608 -30.90 15.14 3.85
CA LEU A 608 -29.53 15.66 3.71
C LEU A 608 -29.12 16.55 4.90
N GLY A 609 -30.09 17.24 5.52
CA GLY A 609 -29.91 18.06 6.72
C GLY A 609 -29.57 17.24 7.96
N VAL A 610 -30.17 16.06 8.12
CA VAL A 610 -29.86 15.12 9.22
C VAL A 610 -28.37 14.75 9.26
N PHE A 611 -27.73 14.70 8.10
CA PHE A 611 -26.30 14.39 7.97
C PHE A 611 -25.41 15.63 7.81
N GLY A 612 -25.96 16.84 7.97
CA GLY A 612 -25.21 18.11 7.94
C GLY A 612 -24.70 18.52 6.55
N LEU A 613 -25.28 17.99 5.46
CA LEU A 613 -24.75 18.15 4.11
C LEU A 613 -25.52 19.14 3.23
N GLN A 614 -26.53 19.84 3.74
CA GLN A 614 -27.33 20.78 2.92
C GLN A 614 -26.49 21.89 2.26
N HIS A 615 -25.44 22.36 2.92
CA HIS A 615 -24.52 23.36 2.38
C HIS A 615 -23.72 22.87 1.15
N THR A 616 -23.68 21.56 0.90
CA THR A 616 -22.95 20.93 -0.21
C THR A 616 -23.78 20.76 -1.47
N TRP A 617 -25.02 21.27 -1.50
CA TRP A 617 -26.01 21.03 -2.55
C TRP A 617 -25.46 21.19 -3.98
N HIS A 618 -24.69 22.25 -4.24
CA HIS A 618 -24.12 22.54 -5.56
C HIS A 618 -22.73 21.92 -5.80
N GLN A 619 -22.15 21.25 -4.80
CA GLN A 619 -20.81 20.67 -4.92
C GLN A 619 -20.85 19.35 -5.70
N PRO A 620 -19.88 19.08 -6.59
CA PRO A 620 -19.72 17.75 -7.20
C PRO A 620 -19.47 16.67 -6.15
N VAL A 621 -20.10 15.50 -6.28
CA VAL A 621 -19.91 14.37 -5.33
C VAL A 621 -18.45 13.97 -5.21
N ARG A 622 -17.69 14.02 -6.32
CA ARG A 622 -16.26 13.68 -6.37
C ARG A 622 -15.35 14.62 -5.57
N THR A 623 -15.80 15.83 -5.22
CA THR A 623 -14.99 16.79 -4.44
C THR A 623 -15.25 16.69 -2.93
N LEU A 624 -16.23 15.88 -2.51
CA LEU A 624 -16.52 15.63 -1.11
C LEU A 624 -15.39 14.82 -0.47
N SER A 625 -15.05 15.12 0.78
CA SER A 625 -14.13 14.27 1.57
C SER A 625 -14.72 12.87 1.75
N GLY A 626 -13.87 11.86 2.02
CA GLY A 626 -14.36 10.49 2.26
C GLY A 626 -15.45 10.41 3.33
N GLY A 627 -15.36 11.23 4.39
CA GLY A 627 -16.41 11.31 5.40
C GLY A 627 -17.69 11.99 4.95
N MET A 628 -17.60 13.01 4.10
CA MET A 628 -18.79 13.64 3.51
C MET A 628 -19.45 12.71 2.48
N GLN A 629 -18.69 11.95 1.71
CA GLN A 629 -19.22 10.93 0.80
C GLN A 629 -19.98 9.84 1.57
N GLN A 630 -19.46 9.43 2.73
CA GLN A 630 -20.10 8.41 3.56
C GLN A 630 -21.42 8.91 4.19
N ARG A 631 -21.44 10.16 4.66
CA ARG A 631 -22.65 10.84 5.12
C ARG A 631 -23.67 10.98 3.99
N LEU A 632 -23.22 11.32 2.78
CA LEU A 632 -24.07 11.39 1.60
C LEU A 632 -24.66 10.01 1.26
N ALA A 633 -23.85 8.95 1.31
CA ALA A 633 -24.31 7.59 1.06
C ALA A 633 -25.43 7.17 2.03
N LEU A 634 -25.32 7.52 3.31
CA LEU A 634 -26.40 7.31 4.28
C LEU A 634 -27.63 8.16 3.99
N ALA A 635 -27.46 9.45 3.68
CA ALA A 635 -28.58 10.31 3.30
C ALA A 635 -29.36 9.69 2.14
N LEU A 636 -28.67 9.27 1.08
CA LEU A 636 -29.25 8.59 -0.08
C LEU A 636 -29.91 7.26 0.28
N ALA A 637 -29.31 6.48 1.18
CA ALA A 637 -29.87 5.20 1.63
C ALA A 637 -31.16 5.36 2.44
N THR A 638 -31.42 6.53 3.04
CA THR A 638 -32.67 6.79 3.77
C THR A 638 -33.80 7.32 2.89
N ILE A 639 -33.54 7.64 1.62
CA ILE A 639 -34.56 8.12 0.67
C ILE A 639 -35.58 7.01 0.38
N GLY A 640 -36.86 7.37 0.35
CA GLY A 640 -37.99 6.45 0.23
C GLY A 640 -38.35 5.77 1.54
N ASP A 641 -37.77 6.22 2.64
CA ASP A 641 -38.04 5.75 4.00
C ASP A 641 -37.99 4.20 4.15
N PRO A 642 -36.89 3.54 3.78
CA PRO A 642 -36.83 2.08 3.76
C PRO A 642 -36.77 1.46 5.17
N PRO A 643 -37.59 0.44 5.48
CA PRO A 643 -37.64 -0.18 6.82
C PRO A 643 -36.37 -0.97 7.19
N LEU A 644 -35.57 -1.39 6.19
CA LEU A 644 -34.32 -2.12 6.37
C LEU A 644 -33.13 -1.34 5.77
N LEU A 645 -32.08 -1.15 6.56
CA LEU A 645 -30.80 -0.58 6.12
C LEU A 645 -29.71 -1.66 6.08
N LEU A 646 -29.04 -1.79 4.94
CA LEU A 646 -27.87 -2.64 4.76
C LEU A 646 -26.62 -1.77 4.61
N LEU A 647 -25.64 -1.92 5.50
CA LEU A 647 -24.48 -1.03 5.58
C LEU A 647 -23.18 -1.83 5.46
N ASP A 648 -22.36 -1.55 4.45
CA ASP A 648 -21.10 -2.27 4.23
C ASP A 648 -19.92 -1.42 4.71
N GLU A 649 -19.33 -1.76 5.86
CA GLU A 649 -18.21 -1.03 6.50
C GLU A 649 -18.50 0.50 6.61
N PRO A 650 -19.61 0.90 7.25
CA PRO A 650 -20.12 2.27 7.14
C PRO A 650 -19.22 3.34 7.74
N THR A 651 -18.25 2.95 8.58
CA THR A 651 -17.32 3.81 9.31
C THR A 651 -15.91 3.78 8.71
N ALA A 652 -15.70 3.08 7.59
CA ALA A 652 -14.39 3.01 6.95
C ALA A 652 -13.94 4.40 6.47
N ASN A 653 -12.64 4.68 6.59
CA ASN A 653 -12.00 5.92 6.15
C ASN A 653 -12.51 7.21 6.85
N LEU A 654 -13.07 7.08 8.06
CA LEU A 654 -13.47 8.22 8.90
C LEU A 654 -12.46 8.47 10.02
N ASP A 655 -12.23 9.75 10.33
CA ASP A 655 -11.59 10.13 11.59
C ASP A 655 -12.50 9.83 12.80
N ALA A 656 -11.94 9.96 14.02
CA ALA A 656 -12.64 9.60 15.25
C ALA A 656 -13.95 10.40 15.44
N THR A 657 -13.94 11.71 15.18
CA THR A 657 -15.09 12.60 15.37
C THR A 657 -16.20 12.30 14.38
N ALA A 658 -15.87 12.20 13.09
CA ALA A 658 -16.82 11.89 12.04
C ALA A 658 -17.45 10.50 12.21
N ARG A 659 -16.68 9.52 12.74
CA ARG A 659 -17.17 8.19 13.10
C ARG A 659 -18.21 8.26 14.23
N GLU A 660 -17.96 9.05 15.28
CA GLU A 660 -18.90 9.18 16.40
C GLU A 660 -20.23 9.79 15.98
N GLU A 661 -20.19 10.86 15.16
CA GLU A 661 -21.38 11.49 14.59
C GLU A 661 -22.19 10.51 13.73
N LEU A 662 -21.52 9.71 12.90
CA LEU A 662 -22.16 8.69 12.08
C LEU A 662 -22.88 7.63 12.93
N LEU A 663 -22.19 7.11 13.96
CA LEU A 663 -22.75 6.11 14.86
C LEU A 663 -23.92 6.68 15.68
N ALA A 664 -23.92 7.98 15.98
CA ALA A 664 -25.05 8.64 16.63
C ALA A 664 -26.27 8.71 15.69
N ALA A 665 -26.08 9.10 14.43
CA ALA A 665 -27.16 9.13 13.44
C ALA A 665 -27.76 7.73 13.19
N LEU A 666 -26.92 6.68 13.11
CA LEU A 666 -27.38 5.29 12.96
C LEU A 666 -28.17 4.80 14.19
N ARG A 667 -27.79 5.22 15.40
CA ARG A 667 -28.55 4.92 16.62
C ARG A 667 -29.92 5.59 16.62
N GLN A 668 -30.01 6.85 16.20
CA GLN A 668 -31.28 7.55 16.05
C GLN A 668 -32.21 6.86 15.04
N LEU A 669 -31.67 6.41 13.90
CA LEU A 669 -32.45 5.66 12.91
C LEU A 669 -32.99 4.34 13.48
N ARG A 670 -32.17 3.61 14.24
CA ARG A 670 -32.60 2.39 14.94
C ARG A 670 -33.68 2.69 15.98
N GLU A 671 -33.52 3.73 16.79
CA GLU A 671 -34.49 4.17 17.80
C GLU A 671 -35.82 4.62 17.18
N ALA A 672 -35.78 5.15 15.96
CA ALA A 672 -36.97 5.40 15.13
C ALA A 672 -37.60 4.12 14.52
N GLY A 673 -37.18 2.93 14.96
CA GLY A 673 -37.77 1.64 14.59
C GLY A 673 -37.16 0.97 13.35
N ARG A 674 -36.04 1.48 12.80
CA ARG A 674 -35.40 0.88 11.63
C ARG A 674 -34.63 -0.38 11.96
N THR A 675 -34.71 -1.36 11.07
CA THR A 675 -33.88 -2.56 11.12
C THR A 675 -32.56 -2.28 10.41
N ILE A 676 -31.42 -2.62 11.00
CA ILE A 676 -30.10 -2.37 10.45
C ILE A 676 -29.32 -3.69 10.37
N ILE A 677 -28.69 -3.99 9.24
CA ILE A 677 -27.66 -5.03 9.15
C ILE A 677 -26.40 -4.34 8.65
N PHE A 678 -25.32 -4.45 9.41
CA PHE A 678 -24.07 -3.78 9.06
C PHE A 678 -22.86 -4.70 9.14
N ALA A 679 -21.94 -4.56 8.18
CA ALA A 679 -20.64 -5.21 8.22
C ALA A 679 -19.63 -4.27 8.91
N SER A 680 -18.86 -4.78 9.86
CA SER A 680 -17.71 -4.07 10.43
C SER A 680 -16.65 -5.07 10.87
N HIS A 681 -15.38 -4.67 10.83
CA HIS A 681 -14.27 -5.37 11.48
C HIS A 681 -13.81 -4.67 12.77
N ARG A 682 -14.41 -3.53 13.12
CA ARG A 682 -14.00 -2.69 14.26
C ARG A 682 -14.91 -2.96 15.48
N PRO A 683 -14.35 -3.42 16.61
CA PRO A 683 -15.13 -3.72 17.80
C PRO A 683 -16.02 -2.57 18.28
N ASP A 684 -15.52 -1.32 18.35
CA ASP A 684 -16.37 -0.23 18.90
C ASP A 684 -17.61 0.09 18.06
N ASP A 685 -17.60 -0.17 16.75
CA ASP A 685 -18.81 0.04 15.93
C ASP A 685 -19.87 -0.99 16.28
N VAL A 686 -19.42 -2.24 16.47
CA VAL A 686 -20.25 -3.36 16.88
C VAL A 686 -20.85 -3.07 18.26
N TRP A 687 -20.04 -2.68 19.24
CA TRP A 687 -20.49 -2.42 20.60
C TRP A 687 -21.47 -1.24 20.71
N ARG A 688 -21.28 -0.19 19.91
CA ARG A 688 -22.11 1.03 19.99
C ARG A 688 -23.44 0.92 19.26
N LEU A 689 -23.54 0.10 18.22
CA LEU A 689 -24.72 0.05 17.35
C LEU A 689 -25.49 -1.28 17.41
N ALA A 690 -24.80 -2.42 17.53
CA ALA A 690 -25.43 -3.73 17.40
C ALA A 690 -26.37 -4.02 18.56
N THR A 691 -27.52 -4.62 18.27
CA THR A 691 -28.34 -5.37 19.23
C THR A 691 -28.00 -6.87 19.22
N ARG A 692 -27.37 -7.35 18.14
CA ARG A 692 -26.90 -8.72 18.00
C ARG A 692 -25.70 -8.80 17.06
N VAL A 693 -24.77 -9.71 17.34
CA VAL A 693 -23.53 -9.90 16.57
C VAL A 693 -23.49 -11.31 16.01
N LEU A 694 -23.22 -11.41 14.72
CA LEU A 694 -22.91 -12.65 14.01
C LEU A 694 -21.42 -12.63 13.66
N ARG A 695 -20.62 -13.48 14.33
CA ARG A 695 -19.19 -13.62 14.05
C ARG A 695 -19.00 -14.54 12.86
N LEU A 696 -18.34 -14.03 11.83
CA LEU A 696 -18.06 -14.70 10.58
C LEU A 696 -16.57 -15.03 10.48
N GLU A 697 -16.26 -16.30 10.23
CA GLU A 697 -14.90 -16.77 9.95
C GLU A 697 -14.92 -17.77 8.81
N ALA A 698 -14.00 -17.59 7.85
CA ALA A 698 -13.88 -18.46 6.68
C ALA A 698 -15.21 -18.76 5.96
N GLY A 699 -16.14 -17.80 5.91
CA GLY A 699 -17.43 -17.95 5.24
C GLY A 699 -18.53 -18.66 6.04
N ARG A 700 -18.31 -18.93 7.33
CA ARG A 700 -19.26 -19.57 8.25
C ARG A 700 -19.58 -18.66 9.42
N VAL A 701 -20.79 -18.78 9.98
CA VAL A 701 -21.14 -18.17 11.26
C VAL A 701 -20.60 -19.09 12.36
N VAL A 702 -19.61 -18.59 13.11
CA VAL A 702 -18.95 -19.36 14.18
C VAL A 702 -19.51 -19.05 15.57
N ALA A 703 -20.13 -17.88 15.74
CA ALA A 703 -20.79 -17.50 16.98
C ALA A 703 -21.90 -16.46 16.73
N GLU A 704 -22.93 -16.49 17.57
CA GLU A 704 -24.02 -15.51 17.62
C GLU A 704 -24.22 -15.06 19.07
N SER A 705 -24.30 -13.75 19.31
CA SER A 705 -24.50 -13.19 20.66
C SER A 705 -25.37 -11.93 20.64
N ARG A 706 -26.16 -11.71 21.70
CA ARG A 706 -26.98 -10.50 21.88
C ARG A 706 -26.20 -9.41 22.59
N ALA A 707 -26.43 -8.15 22.20
CA ALA A 707 -25.77 -6.97 22.75
C ALA A 707 -25.84 -6.80 24.26
N ALA A 708 -26.96 -7.18 24.88
CA ALA A 708 -27.11 -7.14 26.33
C ALA A 708 -26.20 -8.14 27.08
N ALA A 709 -25.69 -9.17 26.40
CA ALA A 709 -24.70 -10.11 26.93
C ALA A 709 -23.26 -9.74 26.52
N LEU A 710 -23.10 -8.68 25.71
CA LEU A 710 -21.79 -8.10 25.43
C LEU A 710 -21.48 -7.17 26.61
N PRO A 711 -20.38 -7.35 27.34
CA PRO A 711 -20.10 -6.53 28.51
C PRO A 711 -20.07 -5.06 28.09
N VAL A 712 -21.06 -4.27 28.54
CA VAL A 712 -21.03 -2.81 28.45
C VAL A 712 -19.95 -2.34 29.39
N ARG A 713 -18.72 -2.30 28.90
CA ARG A 713 -17.60 -1.71 29.63
C ARG A 713 -17.37 -0.32 29.07
N HIS A 714 -17.79 0.68 29.85
CA HIS A 714 -17.24 2.04 29.79
C HIS A 714 -15.74 2.08 30.14
N ASP A 715 -15.18 0.94 30.49
CA ASP A 715 -13.80 0.72 30.91
C ASP A 715 -13.14 -0.32 29.98
N ILE A 716 -12.80 0.09 28.75
CA ILE A 716 -11.64 -0.54 28.09
C ILE A 716 -10.42 0.10 28.76
N HIS A 717 -10.10 -0.36 29.96
CA HIS A 717 -8.77 -0.12 30.51
C HIS A 717 -7.83 -1.01 29.73
N GLN A 718 -6.83 -0.41 29.08
CA GLN A 718 -5.65 -1.17 28.67
C GLN A 718 -4.88 -1.48 29.94
N SER A 719 -4.41 -2.72 30.07
CA SER A 719 -3.53 -3.09 31.18
C SER A 719 -2.12 -2.67 30.82
N LEU A 720 -1.62 -1.63 31.47
CA LEU A 720 -0.23 -1.23 31.37
C LEU A 720 0.56 -1.90 32.51
N ILE A 721 1.31 -2.95 32.18
CA ILE A 721 2.18 -3.65 33.11
C ILE A 721 3.54 -2.95 33.08
N LEU A 722 3.99 -2.45 34.23
CA LEU A 722 5.25 -1.73 34.41
C LEU A 722 6.21 -2.58 35.25
N GLU A 723 7.42 -2.82 34.75
CA GLU A 723 8.53 -3.36 35.53
C GLU A 723 9.32 -2.22 36.17
N LEU A 724 9.43 -2.24 37.49
CA LEU A 724 10.14 -1.23 38.29
C LEU A 724 11.13 -1.92 39.24
N ASP A 725 12.09 -1.15 39.74
CA ASP A 725 12.95 -1.57 40.86
C ASP A 725 12.11 -1.88 42.11
N ALA A 726 12.55 -2.85 42.92
CA ALA A 726 11.76 -3.37 44.04
C ALA A 726 11.42 -2.30 45.10
N ASP A 727 12.31 -1.32 45.28
CA ASP A 727 12.15 -0.16 46.15
C ASP A 727 11.23 0.92 45.56
N ALA A 728 11.06 0.96 44.23
CA ALA A 728 10.22 1.91 43.52
C ALA A 728 8.75 1.47 43.38
N LEU A 729 8.43 0.19 43.60
CA LEU A 729 7.06 -0.35 43.49
C LEU A 729 6.05 0.35 44.41
N GLN A 730 6.43 0.58 45.68
CA GLN A 730 5.52 1.17 46.67
C GLN A 730 5.27 2.68 46.39
N PRO A 731 6.31 3.51 46.16
CA PRO A 731 6.12 4.91 45.75
C PRO A 731 5.31 5.06 44.46
N ALA A 732 5.59 4.23 43.45
CA ALA A 732 4.87 4.25 42.18
C ALA A 732 3.38 3.89 42.33
N THR A 733 3.07 2.88 43.15
CA THR A 733 1.68 2.49 43.44
C THR A 733 0.91 3.66 44.08
N HIS A 734 1.50 4.31 45.09
CA HIS A 734 0.86 5.44 45.76
C HIS A 734 0.65 6.63 44.81
N LEU A 735 1.65 6.97 44.00
CA LEU A 735 1.57 8.08 43.06
C LEU A 735 0.46 7.86 42.03
N LEU A 736 0.47 6.71 41.37
CA LEU A 736 -0.49 6.41 40.30
C LEU A 736 -1.92 6.28 40.85
N THR A 737 -2.09 5.68 42.03
CA THR A 737 -3.40 5.62 42.70
C THR A 737 -3.91 7.02 43.07
N ALA A 738 -3.05 7.91 43.59
CA ALA A 738 -3.42 9.28 43.92
C ALA A 738 -3.84 10.11 42.69
N HIS A 739 -3.37 9.75 41.50
CA HIS A 739 -3.75 10.36 40.22
C HIS A 739 -4.91 9.64 39.51
N GLY A 740 -5.62 8.77 40.23
CA GLY A 740 -6.88 8.16 39.80
C GLY A 740 -6.73 6.94 38.90
N PHE A 741 -5.55 6.30 38.87
CA PHE A 741 -5.35 5.02 38.18
C PHE A 741 -5.62 3.85 39.14
N ALA A 742 -6.24 2.77 38.65
CA ALA A 742 -6.33 1.53 39.40
C ALA A 742 -5.05 0.72 39.18
N VAL A 743 -4.32 0.45 40.26
CA VAL A 743 -3.00 -0.20 40.24
C VAL A 743 -3.06 -1.50 41.03
N TYR A 744 -2.59 -2.59 40.43
CA TYR A 744 -2.47 -3.90 41.04
C TYR A 744 -1.00 -4.31 41.04
N ARG A 745 -0.52 -4.84 42.16
CA ARG A 745 0.85 -5.33 42.26
C ARG A 745 0.89 -6.82 41.95
N GLU A 746 1.75 -7.21 41.03
CA GLU A 746 2.01 -8.59 40.64
C GLU A 746 3.53 -8.82 40.76
N ASP A 747 3.97 -9.35 41.90
CA ASP A 747 5.39 -9.59 42.22
C ASP A 747 6.29 -8.34 42.08
N GLN A 748 7.17 -8.30 41.06
CA GLN A 748 8.04 -7.17 40.71
C GLN A 748 7.44 -6.24 39.65
N ARG A 749 6.15 -6.39 39.34
CA ARG A 749 5.43 -5.62 38.32
C ARG A 749 4.26 -4.85 38.93
N LEU A 750 3.94 -3.71 38.32
CA LEU A 750 2.71 -2.96 38.58
C LEU A 750 1.81 -3.02 37.35
N ARG A 751 0.64 -3.62 37.48
CA ARG A 751 -0.41 -3.59 36.48
C ARG A 751 -1.29 -2.37 36.72
N VAL A 752 -1.29 -1.44 35.78
CA VAL A 752 -2.01 -0.17 35.85
C VAL A 752 -3.11 -0.19 34.80
N LEU A 753 -4.36 -0.06 35.23
CA LEU A 753 -5.48 0.10 34.32
C LEU A 753 -5.51 1.54 33.80
N VAL A 754 -5.26 1.71 32.50
CA VAL A 754 -5.22 3.01 31.82
C VAL A 754 -6.30 3.14 30.75
N PRO A 755 -7.06 4.26 30.74
CA PRO A 755 -7.89 4.61 29.60
C PRO A 755 -7.04 4.82 28.34
N PRO A 756 -7.55 4.51 27.12
CA PRO A 756 -6.78 4.61 25.88
C PRO A 756 -6.20 6.01 25.62
N GLN A 757 -6.87 7.06 26.12
CA GLN A 757 -6.46 8.46 25.98
C GLN A 757 -5.38 8.88 27.00
N ARG A 758 -5.18 8.12 28.09
CA ARG A 758 -4.27 8.46 29.21
C ARG A 758 -3.09 7.49 29.34
N LYS A 759 -2.84 6.63 28.34
CA LYS A 759 -1.80 5.57 28.37
C LYS A 759 -0.37 6.06 28.62
N ALA A 760 -0.05 7.29 28.23
CA ALA A 760 1.28 7.88 28.42
C ALA A 760 1.45 8.54 29.80
N GLU A 761 0.34 8.85 30.49
CA GLU A 761 0.35 9.65 31.72
C GLU A 761 1.05 8.96 32.90
N PRO A 762 0.91 7.63 33.14
CA PRO A 762 1.67 6.96 34.18
C PRO A 762 3.20 7.09 34.01
N PHE A 763 3.71 7.02 32.78
CA PHE A 763 5.14 7.18 32.50
C PHE A 763 5.62 8.59 32.87
N PHE A 764 4.85 9.63 32.52
CA PHE A 764 5.20 11.02 32.86
C PHE A 764 5.17 11.28 34.37
N LEU A 765 4.19 10.71 35.08
CA LEU A 765 4.08 10.85 36.53
C LEU A 765 5.28 10.20 37.24
N LEU A 766 5.64 8.97 36.85
CA LEU A 766 6.76 8.24 37.42
C LEU A 766 8.11 8.93 37.12
N ALA A 767 8.32 9.36 35.87
CA ALA A 767 9.54 10.06 35.46
C ALA A 767 9.76 11.37 36.25
N ARG A 768 8.69 12.09 36.60
CA ARG A 768 8.77 13.36 37.36
C ARG A 768 9.29 13.19 38.79
N LEU A 769 9.15 11.99 39.37
CA LEU A 769 9.72 11.64 40.67
C LEU A 769 11.03 10.83 40.55
N GLY A 770 11.59 10.72 39.35
CA GLY A 770 12.84 9.98 39.11
C GLY A 770 12.68 8.46 39.19
N ILE A 771 11.45 7.95 39.17
CA ILE A 771 11.19 6.50 39.17
C ILE A 771 11.38 5.98 37.74
N GLN A 772 12.39 5.13 37.56
CA GLN A 772 12.71 4.52 36.26
C GLN A 772 11.79 3.33 35.99
N VAL A 773 11.23 3.28 34.77
CA VAL A 773 10.51 2.12 34.25
C VAL A 773 11.51 1.25 33.47
N ARG A 774 11.74 0.01 33.92
CA ARG A 774 12.70 -0.91 33.30
C ARG A 774 12.16 -1.54 32.02
N ASP A 775 10.90 -1.93 32.05
CA ASP A 775 10.17 -2.51 30.91
C ASP A 775 8.68 -2.21 31.06
N PHE A 776 7.93 -2.30 29.97
CA PHE A 776 6.48 -2.19 30.01
C PHE A 776 5.79 -3.08 28.97
N GLN A 777 4.61 -3.56 29.32
CA GLN A 777 3.74 -4.31 28.41
C GLN A 777 2.36 -3.67 28.40
N LEU A 778 1.81 -3.47 27.20
CA LEU A 778 0.46 -2.97 27.02
C LEU A 778 -0.42 -4.13 26.56
N GLU A 779 -1.25 -4.63 27.46
CA GLU A 779 -2.26 -5.63 27.14
C GLU A 779 -3.57 -4.92 26.80
N VAL A 780 -4.01 -5.11 25.55
CA VAL A 780 -5.40 -4.83 25.20
C VAL A 780 -6.20 -5.99 25.73
N THR A 781 -6.83 -5.82 26.89
CA THR A 781 -7.90 -6.72 27.29
C THR A 781 -9.05 -6.51 26.34
N ASP A 782 -9.07 -7.30 25.25
CA ASP A 782 -10.27 -7.60 24.51
C ASP A 782 -11.21 -8.23 25.53
N GLY A 783 -12.22 -7.49 25.99
CA GLY A 783 -13.07 -7.88 27.11
C GLY A 783 -13.97 -9.08 26.80
N TRP A 784 -13.39 -10.22 26.43
CA TRP A 784 -13.99 -11.52 26.16
C TRP A 784 -13.12 -12.65 26.69
#